data_AF-A0A3L7UYE6-F1
#
_entry.id   AF-A0A3L7UYE6-F1
#
_cell.length_a   1.000
_cell.length_b   1.000
_cell.length_c   1.000
_cell.angle_alpha   90.00
_cell.angle_beta   90.00
_cell.angle_gamma   90.00
#
_symmetry.space_group_name_H-M   'P 1'
#
loop_
_entity.id
_entity.type
_entity.pdbx_description
1 polymer ?
#
loop_
_entity_poly.entity_id
_entity_poly.type
_entity_poly.pdbx_seq_one_letter_code
_entity_poly.pdbx_strand_id
1 'polypeptide(L)'
;MSRGWWNALWIVLVCSSLACSKPEAPANNTAETDKDSGGLKLPLPEPDDADGDSGTARVTDKSGKGRATAGIDDTNPFNDAAKNSPIEEGAARKSLAGRWILVLTRPGQEGFVDFHTGIVAVSAAKDDEGRLTAKWTAPTEVLPPSKLISSEVSNQSIHLTFDIDGGSKLDFQGTLKDGVVYGNALFGNCLPARLLPTKVDALDDFNVSPEPTDARALSQAFSQQEPKVALQALAKFITDRPQSPLAMMAWETRIMVSAIQDVPSEEVEQLIAGYEQEMALWGPRLQQTSQGNIGIILAQTKYTPDFSLKFVSTADKAITDESLKELKEQLKTAREGILTVQALKYIESDDADRAEKAFGFLSKLRVKNPFDPAVLYGLAGFQEKAKQIDEAISLYAEIVSLPMLEAFLQREWAQKSNGPKRDLPSATLAKLWEAKHGKTEGLDEFKDETYRKRVVAFADQPSAEAPAGNKLVLCELFTGSSCPPCVGADIATGALEVTYPKTQVIVLRYHQHIPGPDPLTNSDSEDRFTNYYRGQGTPTVLLNGTPVNNVGGYLPNSPDIYRGLKTLIKQQLDSKANIQVGVNARVVDGTLQLVANVTGLDQLGDEAKDVRLRVVIAEDEVHFLARNGVRSHEMIVRQMVGGPGGVEPEDGKLSIKKSIPLAELKSSL
;
A
#
# COMPACT_ATOMS: atom_id res chain seq x y z
N MET A 1 -4.75 -12.72 18.03
CA MET A 1 -5.27 -12.28 16.71
C MET A 1 -5.87 -10.85 16.73
N SER A 2 -5.54 -9.98 17.70
CA SER A 2 -6.33 -8.75 17.99
C SER A 2 -5.66 -7.40 17.63
N ARG A 3 -4.51 -7.38 16.94
CA ARG A 3 -3.88 -6.14 16.43
C ARG A 3 -3.97 -5.96 14.90
N GLY A 4 -4.36 -7.00 14.16
CA GLY A 4 -4.33 -7.00 12.69
C GLY A 4 -5.49 -6.24 12.02
N TRP A 5 -6.64 -6.12 12.70
CA TRP A 5 -7.84 -5.49 12.13
C TRP A 5 -7.67 -3.97 11.94
N TRP A 6 -7.07 -3.30 12.92
CA TRP A 6 -6.84 -1.85 12.87
C TRP A 6 -5.68 -1.44 11.95
N ASN A 7 -4.62 -2.24 11.83
CA ASN A 7 -3.54 -1.97 10.87
C ASN A 7 -4.02 -2.11 9.41
N ALA A 8 -4.93 -3.04 9.12
CA ALA A 8 -5.57 -3.15 7.81
C ALA A 8 -6.54 -1.97 7.54
N LEU A 9 -7.28 -1.52 8.56
CA LEU A 9 -8.14 -0.33 8.52
C LEU A 9 -7.33 0.95 8.24
N TRP A 10 -6.16 1.08 8.88
CA TRP A 10 -5.23 2.20 8.71
C TRP A 10 -4.60 2.24 7.32
N ILE A 11 -4.15 1.10 6.79
CA ILE A 11 -3.58 1.00 5.44
C ILE A 11 -4.63 1.38 4.38
N VAL A 12 -5.91 1.00 4.56
CA VAL A 12 -6.96 1.28 3.56
C VAL A 12 -7.42 2.75 3.57
N LEU A 13 -7.47 3.41 4.74
CA LEU A 13 -7.82 4.84 4.84
C LEU A 13 -6.64 5.79 4.57
N VAL A 14 -5.39 5.37 4.82
CA VAL A 14 -4.20 6.23 4.76
C VAL A 14 -3.31 5.98 3.53
N CYS A 15 -3.30 4.79 2.92
CA CYS A 15 -2.50 4.59 1.69
C CYS A 15 -3.02 5.39 0.48
N SER A 16 -4.26 5.89 0.54
CA SER A 16 -4.79 6.84 -0.44
C SER A 16 -4.34 8.29 -0.19
N SER A 17 -3.63 8.59 0.91
CA SER A 17 -3.29 9.96 1.33
C SER A 17 -1.79 10.26 1.51
N LEU A 18 -0.89 9.26 1.43
CA LEU A 18 0.56 9.46 1.68
C LEU A 18 1.50 9.21 0.48
N ALA A 19 0.99 9.06 -0.74
CA ALA A 19 1.82 8.90 -1.92
C ALA A 19 2.44 10.22 -2.42
N CYS A 20 3.09 11.00 -1.56
CA CYS A 20 3.95 12.14 -1.92
C CYS A 20 4.81 12.57 -0.72
N SER A 21 5.80 11.75 -0.34
CA SER A 21 6.98 12.27 0.37
C SER A 21 8.22 11.57 -0.19
N LYS A 22 9.20 12.37 -0.64
CA LYS A 22 10.53 11.88 -1.03
C LYS A 22 11.24 11.36 0.22
N PRO A 23 12.08 10.31 0.10
CA PRO A 23 12.93 9.89 1.21
C PRO A 23 13.94 11.00 1.55
N GLU A 24 14.03 11.35 2.83
CA GLU A 24 15.07 12.21 3.38
C GLU A 24 16.45 11.57 3.17
N ALA A 25 17.45 12.41 2.89
CA ALA A 25 18.85 12.01 2.78
C ALA A 25 19.38 11.48 4.13
N PRO A 26 20.30 10.49 4.15
CA PRO A 26 20.84 9.99 5.40
C PRO A 26 21.67 11.06 6.12
N ALA A 27 21.39 11.24 7.40
CA ALA A 27 22.16 12.09 8.30
C ALA A 27 23.62 11.62 8.38
N ASN A 28 24.54 12.56 8.14
CA ASN A 28 25.96 12.40 8.42
C ASN A 28 26.17 12.27 9.93
N ASN A 29 26.47 11.07 10.43
CA ASN A 29 27.04 10.87 11.75
C ASN A 29 28.54 10.58 11.61
N THR A 30 29.33 11.61 11.84
CA THR A 30 30.76 11.51 12.16
C THR A 30 30.92 10.85 13.53
N ALA A 31 31.51 9.66 13.56
CA ALA A 31 31.93 9.00 14.79
C ALA A 31 33.25 9.62 15.27
N GLU A 32 33.22 10.29 16.43
CA GLU A 32 34.40 10.47 17.26
C GLU A 32 34.52 9.28 18.22
N THR A 33 35.72 8.71 18.22
CA THR A 33 36.16 7.62 19.07
C THR A 33 36.27 8.07 20.52
N ASP A 34 35.78 7.26 21.45
CA ASP A 34 36.46 7.16 22.74
C ASP A 34 36.39 5.75 23.35
N LYS A 35 37.56 5.32 23.83
CA LYS A 35 37.80 4.10 24.59
C LYS A 35 37.41 4.37 26.04
N ASP A 36 36.63 3.49 26.66
CA ASP A 36 37.16 2.71 27.78
C ASP A 36 36.21 1.64 28.32
N SER A 37 36.87 0.65 28.89
CA SER A 37 36.43 -0.63 29.45
C SER A 37 35.38 -0.58 30.56
N GLY A 38 34.59 -1.66 30.68
CA GLY A 38 33.95 -2.03 31.95
C GLY A 38 32.81 -3.02 31.79
N GLY A 39 33.11 -4.32 31.85
CA GLY A 39 32.10 -5.37 31.77
C GLY A 39 31.19 -5.42 33.01
N LEU A 40 29.94 -5.85 32.82
CA LEU A 40 29.16 -6.50 33.86
C LEU A 40 28.04 -7.37 33.27
N LYS A 41 27.90 -8.54 33.89
CA LYS A 41 27.08 -9.68 33.52
C LYS A 41 25.58 -9.38 33.65
N LEU A 42 24.81 -9.85 32.67
CA LEU A 42 23.35 -10.00 32.75
C LEU A 42 23.01 -11.27 33.55
N PRO A 43 21.98 -11.25 34.42
CA PRO A 43 21.23 -12.44 34.74
C PRO A 43 19.82 -12.41 34.12
N LEU A 44 19.45 -13.56 33.56
CA LEU A 44 18.10 -13.95 33.16
C LEU A 44 17.16 -13.99 34.38
N PRO A 45 15.84 -13.77 34.21
CA PRO A 45 14.85 -14.24 35.17
C PRO A 45 14.16 -15.51 34.66
N GLU A 46 14.12 -16.53 35.51
CA GLU A 46 13.15 -17.63 35.46
C GLU A 46 12.04 -17.40 36.52
N PRO A 47 10.88 -18.07 36.38
CA PRO A 47 9.58 -17.67 36.93
C PRO A 47 9.28 -18.32 38.29
N ASP A 48 8.25 -17.82 39.00
CA ASP A 48 7.36 -18.65 39.85
C ASP A 48 6.14 -17.85 40.35
N ASP A 49 4.96 -18.35 39.95
CA ASP A 49 3.74 -18.70 40.70
C ASP A 49 3.13 -17.84 41.85
N ALA A 50 1.84 -17.56 41.63
CA ALA A 50 0.65 -17.65 42.51
C ALA A 50 0.78 -17.48 44.04
N ASP A 51 0.05 -16.51 44.60
CA ASP A 51 -1.22 -16.73 45.34
C ASP A 51 -1.70 -15.42 46.00
N GLY A 52 -3.03 -15.29 46.13
CA GLY A 52 -3.68 -14.15 46.78
C GLY A 52 -3.81 -14.31 48.30
N ASP A 53 -4.05 -13.20 49.02
CA ASP A 53 -5.18 -13.01 49.94
C ASP A 53 -5.11 -11.62 50.60
N SER A 54 -6.30 -11.13 50.90
CA SER A 54 -6.71 -9.99 51.69
C SER A 54 -6.04 -9.86 53.08
N GLY A 55 -5.95 -8.63 53.60
CA GLY A 55 -5.54 -8.43 54.98
C GLY A 55 -5.26 -6.99 55.37
N THR A 56 -6.29 -6.32 55.90
CA THR A 56 -6.22 -5.02 56.59
C THR A 56 -5.25 -5.03 57.77
N ALA A 57 -4.43 -3.98 57.92
CA ALA A 57 -3.87 -3.61 59.22
C ALA A 57 -3.64 -2.09 59.33
N ARG A 58 -4.34 -1.49 60.29
CA ARG A 58 -4.12 -0.14 60.83
C ARG A 58 -2.78 -0.08 61.58
N VAL A 59 -2.04 1.00 61.37
CA VAL A 59 -1.15 1.57 62.40
C VAL A 59 -1.50 3.04 62.56
N THR A 60 -2.00 3.35 63.75
CA THR A 60 -2.20 4.70 64.29
C THR A 60 -0.86 5.23 64.81
N ASP A 61 -0.50 6.47 64.46
CA ASP A 61 0.28 7.31 65.37
C ASP A 61 -0.50 8.57 65.75
N LYS A 62 -0.24 9.03 66.97
CA LYS A 62 -0.91 10.14 67.64
C LYS A 62 0.06 11.31 67.67
N SER A 63 -0.22 12.36 66.91
CA SER A 63 0.18 13.70 67.30
C SER A 63 -0.90 14.71 66.88
N GLY A 64 -1.83 14.93 67.80
CA GLY A 64 -2.89 15.92 67.64
C GLY A 64 -2.31 17.33 67.68
N LYS A 65 -2.28 17.97 66.52
CA LYS A 65 -2.48 19.42 66.35
C LYS A 65 -3.29 19.62 65.08
N GLY A 66 -4.54 20.02 65.24
CA GLY A 66 -5.43 20.34 64.13
C GLY A 66 -4.83 21.43 63.25
N ARG A 67 -4.83 21.20 61.94
CA ARG A 67 -4.55 22.23 60.94
C ARG A 67 -5.73 22.29 59.98
N ALA A 68 -6.30 23.48 59.93
CA ALA A 68 -7.40 23.86 59.06
C ALA A 68 -7.09 23.56 57.58
N THR A 69 -8.15 23.21 56.86
CA THR A 69 -8.25 23.28 55.40
C THR A 69 -7.72 24.63 54.90
N ALA A 70 -6.61 24.61 54.16
CA ALA A 70 -6.11 25.76 53.42
C ALA A 70 -5.27 25.27 52.24
N GLY A 71 -5.56 25.84 51.07
CA GLY A 71 -4.60 25.96 49.97
C GLY A 71 -4.59 24.81 48.99
N ILE A 72 -5.29 25.00 47.88
CA ILE A 72 -4.77 24.61 46.56
C ILE A 72 -3.33 25.13 46.51
N ASP A 73 -2.37 24.24 46.32
CA ASP A 73 -0.97 24.60 46.11
C ASP A 73 -0.85 25.23 44.72
N ASP A 74 -0.95 26.55 44.68
CA ASP A 74 -0.88 27.42 43.50
C ASP A 74 0.58 27.70 43.09
N THR A 75 1.51 26.78 43.38
CA THR A 75 2.94 26.96 43.07
C THR A 75 3.53 25.81 42.26
N ASN A 76 2.79 25.28 41.29
CA ASN A 76 3.40 24.56 40.18
C ASN A 76 3.93 25.57 39.14
N PRO A 77 5.26 25.76 39.01
CA PRO A 77 5.86 26.68 38.02
C PRO A 77 5.71 26.19 36.57
N PHE A 78 5.07 25.04 36.35
CA PHE A 78 4.72 24.50 35.03
C PHE A 78 3.22 24.61 34.70
N ASN A 79 2.45 25.37 35.49
CA ASN A 79 1.02 25.57 35.25
C ASN A 79 0.69 26.86 34.48
N ASP A 80 1.59 27.29 33.59
CA ASP A 80 1.38 28.39 32.63
C ASP A 80 0.79 27.89 31.29
N ALA A 81 0.06 26.77 31.29
CA ALA A 81 -0.47 26.16 30.07
C ALA A 81 -1.76 26.80 29.51
N ALA A 82 -2.05 28.07 29.80
CA ALA A 82 -3.33 28.69 29.42
C ALA A 82 -3.25 30.11 28.83
N LYS A 83 -2.12 30.55 28.23
CA LYS A 83 -2.06 31.89 27.60
C LYS A 83 -1.53 32.02 26.18
N ASN A 84 -1.04 30.95 25.54
CA ASN A 84 -0.47 31.03 24.19
C ASN A 84 -1.25 30.17 23.20
N SER A 85 -2.53 30.51 22.96
CA SER A 85 -3.22 30.05 21.75
C SER A 85 -3.12 31.16 20.69
N PRO A 86 -2.79 30.85 19.43
CA PRO A 86 -2.82 31.84 18.36
C PRO A 86 -4.26 32.15 17.93
N ILE A 87 -5.25 31.39 18.41
CA ILE A 87 -6.66 31.55 18.09
C ILE A 87 -7.25 32.66 18.97
N GLU A 88 -7.97 33.59 18.34
CA GLU A 88 -8.64 34.68 19.04
C GLU A 88 -9.81 34.19 19.91
N GLU A 89 -9.76 34.51 21.20
CA GLU A 89 -10.88 34.36 22.12
C GLU A 89 -11.77 35.62 22.14
N GLY A 90 -13.09 35.43 22.23
CA GLY A 90 -14.05 36.53 22.36
C GLY A 90 -15.33 36.34 21.55
N ALA A 91 -16.00 37.46 21.25
CA ALA A 91 -17.23 37.44 20.46
C ALA A 91 -16.99 36.93 19.03
N ALA A 92 -17.88 36.07 18.55
CA ALA A 92 -17.81 35.51 17.21
C ALA A 92 -17.72 36.60 16.13
N ARG A 93 -16.76 36.47 15.21
CA ARG A 93 -16.63 37.37 14.06
C ARG A 93 -17.87 37.29 13.17
N LYS A 94 -18.34 38.46 12.72
CA LYS A 94 -19.53 38.60 11.85
C LYS A 94 -19.20 38.78 10.36
N SER A 95 -17.91 38.94 10.04
CA SER A 95 -17.42 39.13 8.67
C SER A 95 -16.06 38.45 8.50
N LEU A 96 -15.70 38.15 7.25
CA LEU A 96 -14.39 37.60 6.90
C LEU A 96 -13.23 38.58 7.02
N ALA A 97 -13.46 39.89 7.18
CA ALA A 97 -12.39 40.86 7.40
C ALA A 97 -11.55 40.53 8.66
N GLY A 98 -10.23 40.57 8.52
CA GLY A 98 -9.27 40.25 9.59
C GLY A 98 -8.32 39.11 9.21
N ARG A 99 -7.55 38.63 10.19
CA ARG A 99 -6.58 37.53 10.01
C ARG A 99 -7.14 36.20 10.44
N TRP A 100 -6.80 35.16 9.71
CA TRP A 100 -7.27 33.81 9.96
C TRP A 100 -6.16 32.78 9.79
N ILE A 101 -6.16 31.77 10.64
CA ILE A 101 -5.26 30.62 10.53
C ILE A 101 -5.97 29.55 9.70
N LEU A 102 -5.35 29.11 8.61
CA LEU A 102 -5.81 27.91 7.90
C LEU A 102 -5.36 26.66 8.66
N VAL A 103 -6.34 25.92 9.18
CA VAL A 103 -6.12 24.73 10.01
C VAL A 103 -6.59 23.48 9.28
N LEU A 104 -5.67 22.52 9.17
CA LEU A 104 -5.94 21.17 8.67
C LEU A 104 -5.71 20.17 9.80
N THR A 105 -6.64 19.24 9.99
CA THR A 105 -6.48 18.16 10.98
C THR A 105 -6.04 16.89 10.25
N ARG A 106 -4.92 16.29 10.64
CA ARG A 106 -4.38 15.08 10.01
C ARG A 106 -3.78 14.12 11.05
N PRO A 107 -3.59 12.84 10.71
CA PRO A 107 -2.84 11.93 11.56
C PRO A 107 -1.38 12.39 11.71
N GLY A 108 -0.86 12.35 12.94
CA GLY A 108 0.55 12.50 13.31
C GLY A 108 1.07 11.22 13.99
N GLN A 109 2.28 11.26 14.56
CA GLN A 109 2.91 10.05 15.13
C GLN A 109 2.18 9.47 16.36
N GLU A 110 1.52 10.32 17.17
CA GLU A 110 0.87 9.91 18.41
C GLU A 110 -0.67 10.01 18.37
N GLY A 111 -1.28 10.37 17.23
CA GLY A 111 -2.73 10.59 17.14
C GLY A 111 -3.12 11.52 16.00
N PHE A 112 -4.13 12.38 16.21
CA PHE A 112 -4.49 13.44 15.27
C PHE A 112 -4.04 14.78 15.81
N VAL A 113 -3.52 15.65 14.95
CA VAL A 113 -3.06 16.98 15.34
C VAL A 113 -3.63 18.04 14.39
N ASP A 114 -3.85 19.24 14.95
CA ASP A 114 -4.21 20.43 14.18
C ASP A 114 -2.93 21.10 13.67
N PHE A 115 -2.80 21.15 12.35
CA PHE A 115 -1.71 21.80 11.65
C PHE A 115 -2.10 23.23 11.30
N HIS A 116 -1.43 24.20 11.91
CA HIS A 116 -1.54 25.61 11.55
C HIS A 116 -0.68 25.87 10.31
N THR A 117 -1.31 25.84 9.12
CA THR A 117 -0.58 25.89 7.84
C THR A 117 -0.09 27.30 7.47
N GLY A 118 -0.76 28.32 8.00
CA GLY A 118 -0.37 29.71 7.85
C GLY A 118 -1.51 30.71 8.00
N ILE A 119 -1.21 32.00 7.83
CA ILE A 119 -2.17 33.10 8.01
C ILE A 119 -2.67 33.66 6.68
N VAL A 120 -4.00 33.66 6.55
CA VAL A 120 -4.78 34.37 5.52
C VAL A 120 -5.26 35.71 6.09
N ALA A 121 -4.73 36.82 5.57
CA ALA A 121 -5.16 38.16 5.89
C ALA A 121 -6.21 38.64 4.88
N VAL A 122 -7.43 38.92 5.35
CA VAL A 122 -8.55 39.40 4.53
C VAL A 122 -8.81 40.87 4.81
N SER A 123 -8.80 41.70 3.78
CA SER A 123 -9.01 43.15 3.87
C SER A 123 -9.78 43.68 2.66
N ALA A 124 -10.44 44.83 2.83
CA ALA A 124 -11.03 45.55 1.71
C ALA A 124 -9.94 45.89 0.66
N ALA A 125 -10.27 45.64 -0.61
CA ALA A 125 -9.46 46.01 -1.75
C ALA A 125 -9.34 47.54 -1.80
N LYS A 126 -8.24 48.01 -2.40
CA LYS A 126 -8.06 49.43 -2.74
C LYS A 126 -8.77 49.76 -4.06
N ASP A 127 -9.99 49.28 -4.24
CA ASP A 127 -10.86 49.57 -5.38
C ASP A 127 -12.12 50.32 -4.94
N ASP A 128 -12.76 51.01 -5.88
CA ASP A 128 -13.95 51.84 -5.61
C ASP A 128 -15.21 51.00 -5.28
N GLU A 129 -15.10 49.67 -5.36
CA GLU A 129 -16.19 48.70 -5.20
C GLU A 129 -16.20 48.03 -3.80
N GLY A 130 -15.17 48.24 -2.98
CA GLY A 130 -15.12 47.74 -1.59
C GLY A 130 -15.03 46.22 -1.48
N ARG A 131 -14.52 45.52 -2.51
CA ARG A 131 -14.44 44.06 -2.54
C ARG A 131 -13.43 43.53 -1.54
N LEU A 132 -13.65 42.36 -0.95
CA LEU A 132 -12.66 41.75 -0.03
C LEU A 132 -11.59 41.00 -0.83
N THR A 133 -10.34 41.07 -0.37
CA THR A 133 -9.19 40.34 -0.94
C THR A 133 -8.45 39.60 0.15
N ALA A 134 -7.88 38.44 -0.18
CA ALA A 134 -7.06 37.65 0.73
C ALA A 134 -5.58 37.74 0.35
N LYS A 135 -4.71 37.73 1.37
CA LYS A 135 -3.27 37.61 1.22
C LYS A 135 -2.75 36.49 2.10
N TRP A 136 -1.80 35.72 1.57
CA TRP A 136 -1.04 34.74 2.31
C TRP A 136 0.19 35.40 2.93
N THR A 137 0.28 35.42 4.26
CA THR A 137 1.22 36.30 4.97
C THR A 137 2.20 35.61 5.91
N ALA A 138 1.89 34.41 6.38
CA ALA A 138 2.78 33.65 7.28
C ALA A 138 2.64 32.14 7.03
N PRO A 139 3.20 31.59 5.93
CA PRO A 139 3.31 30.14 5.77
C PRO A 139 4.17 29.53 6.88
N THR A 140 3.81 28.35 7.36
CA THR A 140 4.64 27.56 8.29
C THR A 140 5.42 26.49 7.54
N GLU A 141 6.50 25.98 8.14
CA GLU A 141 7.31 24.88 7.54
C GLU A 141 6.52 23.57 7.38
N VAL A 142 5.39 23.45 8.08
CA VAL A 142 4.48 22.30 8.01
C VAL A 142 3.88 22.12 6.62
N LEU A 143 3.62 23.23 5.92
CA LEU A 143 3.19 23.19 4.53
C LEU A 143 4.42 23.45 3.67
N PRO A 144 4.74 22.60 2.66
CA PRO A 144 5.81 22.89 1.72
C PRO A 144 5.63 24.28 1.11
N PRO A 145 6.71 24.91 0.59
CA PRO A 145 6.67 26.26 0.06
C PRO A 145 5.41 26.52 -0.78
N SER A 146 4.60 27.46 -0.31
CA SER A 146 3.24 27.65 -0.79
C SER A 146 3.01 29.08 -1.24
N LYS A 147 2.34 29.23 -2.38
CA LYS A 147 1.96 30.54 -2.93
C LYS A 147 0.47 30.57 -3.19
N LEU A 148 -0.21 31.60 -2.67
CA LEU A 148 -1.59 31.88 -3.03
C LEU A 148 -1.65 32.32 -4.50
N ILE A 149 -2.36 31.55 -5.33
CA ILE A 149 -2.49 31.78 -6.77
C ILE A 149 -3.85 32.36 -7.16
N SER A 150 -4.91 32.10 -6.38
CA SER A 150 -6.22 32.73 -6.54
C SER A 150 -6.91 32.92 -5.19
N SER A 151 -7.74 33.96 -5.11
CA SER A 151 -8.61 34.20 -3.96
C SER A 151 -9.92 34.83 -4.40
N GLU A 152 -11.03 34.24 -3.97
CA GLU A 152 -12.38 34.80 -4.09
C GLU A 152 -12.96 34.94 -2.68
N VAL A 153 -13.32 36.16 -2.29
CA VAL A 153 -13.77 36.45 -0.92
C VAL A 153 -15.03 37.30 -0.96
N SER A 154 -16.09 36.80 -0.33
CA SER A 154 -17.30 37.58 -0.02
C SER A 154 -17.35 37.90 1.47
N ASN A 155 -18.45 38.48 1.95
CA ASN A 155 -18.61 38.70 3.39
C ASN A 155 -18.75 37.40 4.20
N GLN A 156 -19.21 36.32 3.58
CA GLN A 156 -19.52 35.05 4.25
C GLN A 156 -18.83 33.83 3.65
N SER A 157 -18.28 33.90 2.44
CA SER A 157 -17.63 32.78 1.77
C SER A 157 -16.22 33.13 1.31
N ILE A 158 -15.36 32.13 1.26
CA ILE A 158 -13.97 32.27 0.84
C ILE A 158 -13.53 31.03 0.06
N HIS A 159 -12.85 31.25 -1.07
CA HIS A 159 -12.20 30.23 -1.88
C HIS A 159 -10.76 30.65 -2.14
N LEU A 160 -9.81 29.80 -1.77
CA LEU A 160 -8.38 30.03 -1.89
C LEU A 160 -7.75 28.87 -2.63
N THR A 161 -6.91 29.15 -3.61
CA THR A 161 -6.07 28.12 -4.23
C THR A 161 -4.60 28.45 -4.03
N PHE A 162 -3.84 27.47 -3.57
CA PHE A 162 -2.42 27.55 -3.34
C PHE A 162 -1.68 26.62 -4.31
N ASP A 163 -0.56 27.09 -4.84
CA ASP A 163 0.46 26.24 -5.46
C ASP A 163 1.46 25.82 -4.39
N ILE A 164 1.72 24.51 -4.30
CA ILE A 164 2.56 23.84 -3.32
C ILE A 164 3.71 23.18 -4.07
N ASP A 165 4.94 23.54 -3.72
CA ASP A 165 6.18 22.96 -4.26
C ASP A 165 6.27 22.98 -5.82
N GLY A 166 5.71 24.02 -6.44
CA GLY A 166 5.85 24.28 -7.88
C GLY A 166 5.07 23.34 -8.81
N GLY A 167 3.94 22.80 -8.35
CA GLY A 167 3.07 21.99 -9.22
C GLY A 167 1.84 21.37 -8.56
N SER A 168 1.86 21.11 -7.24
CA SER A 168 0.71 20.55 -6.54
C SER A 168 -0.25 21.66 -6.10
N LYS A 169 -1.56 21.41 -6.11
CA LYS A 169 -2.56 22.43 -5.73
C LYS A 169 -3.29 22.06 -4.46
N LEU A 170 -3.34 23.00 -3.52
CA LEU A 170 -4.26 22.94 -2.38
C LEU A 170 -5.41 23.92 -2.64
N ASP A 171 -6.63 23.41 -2.67
CA ASP A 171 -7.85 24.20 -2.94
C ASP A 171 -8.75 24.20 -1.70
N PHE A 172 -8.90 25.35 -1.05
CA PHE A 172 -9.72 25.53 0.14
C PHE A 172 -11.00 26.31 -0.19
N GLN A 173 -12.15 25.80 0.26
CA GLN A 173 -13.45 26.47 0.16
C GLN A 173 -14.14 26.46 1.52
N GLY A 174 -14.71 27.57 1.96
CA GLY A 174 -15.41 27.63 3.24
C GLY A 174 -16.37 28.80 3.41
N THR A 175 -17.21 28.67 4.44
CA THR A 175 -18.25 29.63 4.80
C THR A 175 -18.16 30.00 6.27
N LEU A 176 -18.27 31.29 6.58
CA LEU A 176 -18.28 31.83 7.93
C LEU A 176 -19.58 31.46 8.65
N LYS A 177 -19.45 30.78 9.80
CA LYS A 177 -20.55 30.43 10.70
C LYS A 177 -20.05 30.49 12.14
N ASP A 178 -20.78 31.21 12.99
CA ASP A 178 -20.48 31.33 14.42
C ASP A 178 -19.01 31.78 14.72
N GLY A 179 -18.46 32.64 13.86
CA GLY A 179 -17.11 33.19 14.03
C GLY A 179 -15.96 32.31 13.52
N VAL A 180 -16.27 31.13 12.97
CA VAL A 180 -15.31 30.20 12.36
C VAL A 180 -15.70 30.00 10.90
N VAL A 181 -14.71 29.88 10.01
CA VAL A 181 -14.98 29.44 8.63
C VAL A 181 -14.92 27.92 8.61
N TYR A 182 -16.06 27.28 8.40
CA TYR A 182 -16.15 25.84 8.17
C TYR A 182 -16.07 25.58 6.67
N GLY A 183 -15.21 24.65 6.28
CA GLY A 183 -14.96 24.39 4.88
C GLY A 183 -14.24 23.08 4.65
N ASN A 184 -13.63 22.96 3.50
CA ASN A 184 -12.90 21.77 3.13
C ASN A 184 -11.71 22.14 2.24
N ALA A 185 -10.68 21.31 2.31
CA ALA A 185 -9.47 21.45 1.50
C ALA A 185 -9.30 20.22 0.62
N LEU A 186 -9.07 20.44 -0.67
CA LEU A 186 -8.72 19.41 -1.64
C LEU A 186 -7.20 19.43 -1.87
N PHE A 187 -6.54 18.35 -1.49
CA PHE A 187 -5.11 18.08 -1.73
C PHE A 187 -4.91 16.56 -1.79
N GLY A 188 -5.01 15.98 -2.99
CA GLY A 188 -5.24 14.55 -3.18
C GLY A 188 -6.69 14.19 -2.83
N ASN A 189 -7.04 14.18 -1.55
CA ASN A 189 -8.40 13.94 -1.06
C ASN A 189 -9.05 15.23 -0.53
N CYS A 190 -10.38 15.25 -0.49
CA CYS A 190 -11.16 16.35 0.09
C CYS A 190 -11.41 16.08 1.58
N LEU A 191 -10.95 16.99 2.45
CA LEU A 191 -11.02 16.84 3.91
C LEU A 191 -11.62 18.08 4.57
N PRO A 192 -12.27 17.96 5.75
CA PRO A 192 -12.65 19.09 6.59
C PRO A 192 -11.46 20.03 6.85
N ALA A 193 -11.72 21.32 6.72
CA ALA A 193 -10.73 22.37 6.96
C ALA A 193 -11.40 23.60 7.57
N ARG A 194 -10.64 24.37 8.35
CA ARG A 194 -11.16 25.54 9.07
C ARG A 194 -10.30 26.77 8.84
N LEU A 195 -10.93 27.94 8.84
CA LEU A 195 -10.23 29.17 9.18
C LEU A 195 -10.62 29.60 10.60
N LEU A 196 -9.62 29.68 11.48
CA LEU A 196 -9.80 30.13 12.86
C LEU A 196 -9.34 31.58 12.99
N PRO A 197 -10.10 32.45 13.68
CA PRO A 197 -9.74 33.86 13.80
C PRO A 197 -8.46 34.02 14.60
N THR A 198 -7.62 34.97 14.23
CA THR A 198 -6.39 35.29 14.97
C THR A 198 -6.11 36.79 15.03
N LYS A 199 -5.38 37.19 16.07
CA LYS A 199 -4.80 38.53 16.24
C LYS A 199 -3.30 38.55 15.97
N VAL A 200 -2.64 37.40 15.89
CA VAL A 200 -1.19 37.33 15.63
C VAL A 200 -0.89 37.51 14.14
N ASP A 201 0.34 37.94 13.86
CA ASP A 201 0.80 38.28 12.51
C ASP A 201 1.80 37.24 11.97
N ALA A 202 2.24 36.31 12.83
CA ALA A 202 3.14 35.20 12.53
C ALA A 202 2.78 33.97 13.41
N LEU A 203 3.24 32.78 13.01
CA LEU A 203 2.96 31.50 13.68
C LEU A 203 4.21 30.78 14.20
N ASP A 204 5.38 31.44 14.19
CA ASP A 204 6.67 30.81 14.49
C ASP A 204 6.68 30.12 15.88
N ASP A 205 5.93 30.65 16.85
CA ASP A 205 5.78 30.10 18.20
C ASP A 205 4.67 29.03 18.33
N PHE A 206 3.98 28.69 17.23
CA PHE A 206 2.72 27.92 17.20
C PHE A 206 2.65 26.84 16.11
N ASN A 207 3.80 26.41 15.59
CA ASN A 207 3.92 25.59 14.38
C ASN A 207 3.18 24.23 14.45
N VAL A 208 2.86 23.71 15.63
CA VAL A 208 1.96 22.55 15.82
C VAL A 208 1.13 22.77 17.09
N SER A 209 -0.19 22.58 17.01
CA SER A 209 -1.04 22.58 18.20
C SER A 209 -0.95 21.23 18.93
N PRO A 210 -0.96 21.17 20.27
CA PRO A 210 -1.07 19.90 21.00
C PRO A 210 -2.29 19.09 20.52
N GLU A 211 -2.25 17.77 20.74
CA GLU A 211 -3.35 16.86 20.38
C GLU A 211 -4.71 17.45 20.80
N PRO A 212 -5.63 17.73 19.86
CA PRO A 212 -6.95 18.25 20.21
C PRO A 212 -7.67 17.27 21.15
N THR A 213 -8.46 17.78 22.08
CA THR A 213 -9.25 16.93 23.01
C THR A 213 -10.14 15.91 22.27
N ASP A 214 -10.58 16.28 21.07
CA ASP A 214 -11.37 15.42 20.19
C ASP A 214 -10.53 14.27 19.60
N ALA A 215 -9.27 14.52 19.26
CA ALA A 215 -8.37 13.50 18.75
C ALA A 215 -8.18 12.37 19.77
N ARG A 216 -7.94 12.71 21.04
CA ARG A 216 -7.82 11.72 22.11
C ARG A 216 -9.10 10.92 22.31
N ALA A 217 -10.26 11.59 22.29
CA ALA A 217 -11.56 10.93 22.43
C ALA A 217 -11.83 9.95 21.28
N LEU A 218 -11.47 10.32 20.05
CA LEU A 218 -11.63 9.45 18.89
C LEU A 218 -10.63 8.29 18.89
N SER A 219 -9.37 8.54 19.25
CA SER A 219 -8.36 7.50 19.45
C SER A 219 -8.82 6.46 20.47
N GLN A 220 -9.47 6.88 21.56
CA GLN A 220 -10.06 5.96 22.52
C GLN A 220 -11.21 5.14 21.93
N ALA A 221 -12.06 5.74 21.08
CA ALA A 221 -13.11 5.00 20.37
C ALA A 221 -12.52 3.97 19.39
N PHE A 222 -11.41 4.30 18.72
CA PHE A 222 -10.70 3.37 17.83
C PHE A 222 -9.90 2.29 18.54
N SER A 223 -9.50 2.50 19.79
CA SER A 223 -8.81 1.46 20.56
C SER A 223 -9.72 0.28 20.99
N GLN A 224 -11.04 0.41 20.80
CA GLN A 224 -12.00 -0.62 21.22
C GLN A 224 -11.88 -1.87 20.34
N GLN A 225 -11.71 -3.04 20.96
CA GLN A 225 -11.63 -4.32 20.25
C GLN A 225 -12.99 -4.95 19.98
N GLU A 226 -13.95 -4.73 20.88
CA GLU A 226 -15.30 -5.27 20.76
C GLU A 226 -16.16 -4.40 19.81
N PRO A 227 -16.70 -4.95 18.70
CA PRO A 227 -17.41 -4.13 17.69
C PRO A 227 -18.58 -3.34 18.26
N LYS A 228 -19.37 -3.91 19.17
CA LYS A 228 -20.50 -3.22 19.81
C LYS A 228 -20.04 -2.03 20.66
N VAL A 229 -18.94 -2.18 21.38
CA VAL A 229 -18.36 -1.12 22.23
C VAL A 229 -17.76 -0.02 21.35
N ALA A 230 -17.07 -0.40 20.27
CA ALA A 230 -16.55 0.52 19.27
C ALA A 230 -17.69 1.37 18.65
N LEU A 231 -18.78 0.74 18.22
CA LEU A 231 -19.94 1.44 17.65
C LEU A 231 -20.60 2.42 18.64
N GLN A 232 -20.70 2.05 19.92
CA GLN A 232 -21.20 2.94 20.97
C GLN A 232 -20.27 4.14 21.22
N ALA A 233 -18.95 3.90 21.27
CA ALA A 233 -17.97 4.96 21.45
C ALA A 233 -17.97 5.94 20.27
N LEU A 234 -18.07 5.44 19.04
CA LEU A 234 -18.17 6.26 17.83
C LEU A 234 -19.48 7.06 17.80
N ALA A 235 -20.61 6.44 18.15
CA ALA A 235 -21.89 7.14 18.26
C ALA A 235 -21.83 8.28 19.28
N LYS A 236 -21.23 8.03 20.45
CA LYS A 236 -21.02 9.05 21.47
C LYS A 236 -20.13 10.19 20.97
N PHE A 237 -19.02 9.87 20.29
CA PHE A 237 -18.13 10.89 19.73
C PHE A 237 -18.88 11.82 18.78
N ILE A 238 -19.64 11.26 17.84
CA ILE A 238 -20.44 11.99 16.85
C ILE A 238 -21.45 12.91 17.56
N THR A 239 -22.24 12.38 18.49
CA THR A 239 -23.26 13.16 19.21
C THR A 239 -22.66 14.29 20.04
N ASP A 240 -21.55 14.04 20.73
CA ASP A 240 -20.94 15.02 21.61
C ASP A 240 -20.17 16.11 20.82
N ARG A 241 -19.74 15.82 19.59
CA ARG A 241 -18.77 16.64 18.82
C ARG A 241 -19.13 16.81 17.34
N PRO A 242 -20.34 17.27 16.99
CA PRO A 242 -20.78 17.37 15.59
C PRO A 242 -20.01 18.40 14.74
N GLN A 243 -19.28 19.33 15.38
CA GLN A 243 -18.46 20.34 14.69
C GLN A 243 -16.99 19.95 14.58
N SER A 244 -16.61 18.77 15.08
CA SER A 244 -15.24 18.30 15.02
C SER A 244 -14.83 17.98 13.58
N PRO A 245 -13.64 18.40 13.10
CA PRO A 245 -13.14 17.98 11.79
C PRO A 245 -12.92 16.46 11.70
N LEU A 246 -12.90 15.76 12.83
CA LEU A 246 -12.77 14.31 12.90
C LEU A 246 -14.11 13.55 12.83
N ALA A 247 -15.24 14.26 12.82
CA ALA A 247 -16.57 13.65 12.74
C ALA A 247 -16.74 12.81 11.46
N MET A 248 -16.18 13.29 10.33
CA MET A 248 -16.19 12.57 9.05
C MET A 248 -15.64 11.14 9.20
N MET A 249 -14.43 11.01 9.76
CA MET A 249 -13.77 9.73 9.94
C MET A 249 -14.50 8.84 10.96
N ALA A 250 -15.09 9.43 12.01
CA ALA A 250 -15.90 8.70 12.97
C ALA A 250 -17.16 8.10 12.32
N TRP A 251 -17.85 8.86 11.46
CA TRP A 251 -18.99 8.38 10.68
C TRP A 251 -18.61 7.27 9.71
N GLU A 252 -17.57 7.47 8.91
CA GLU A 252 -17.10 6.49 7.93
C GLU A 252 -16.71 5.17 8.61
N THR A 253 -15.99 5.24 9.72
CA THR A 253 -15.62 4.07 10.51
C THR A 253 -16.86 3.38 11.09
N ARG A 254 -17.83 4.16 11.59
CA ARG A 254 -19.07 3.59 12.14
C ARG A 254 -19.88 2.86 11.06
N ILE A 255 -20.05 3.45 9.88
CA ILE A 255 -20.73 2.80 8.74
C ILE A 255 -19.97 1.53 8.33
N MET A 256 -18.65 1.60 8.22
CA MET A 256 -17.82 0.46 7.85
C MET A 256 -17.94 -0.70 8.86
N VAL A 257 -17.80 -0.43 10.15
CA VAL A 257 -17.94 -1.44 11.20
C VAL A 257 -19.36 -2.01 11.19
N SER A 258 -20.40 -1.18 11.07
CA SER A 258 -21.78 -1.66 10.96
C SER A 258 -21.98 -2.58 9.74
N ALA A 259 -21.43 -2.23 8.59
CA ALA A 259 -21.50 -3.04 7.39
C ALA A 259 -20.76 -4.38 7.55
N ILE A 260 -19.57 -4.38 8.17
CA ILE A 260 -18.80 -5.62 8.46
C ILE A 260 -19.54 -6.51 9.47
N GLN A 261 -20.30 -5.92 10.39
CA GLN A 261 -21.11 -6.64 11.37
C GLN A 261 -22.48 -7.07 10.82
N ASP A 262 -22.72 -6.93 9.51
CA ASP A 262 -23.98 -7.27 8.84
C ASP A 262 -25.21 -6.65 9.54
N VAL A 263 -25.06 -5.43 10.07
CA VAL A 263 -26.17 -4.66 10.66
C VAL A 263 -27.28 -4.48 9.61
N PRO A 264 -28.58 -4.54 9.99
CA PRO A 264 -29.69 -4.39 9.04
C PRO A 264 -29.60 -3.13 8.18
N SER A 265 -29.98 -3.24 6.91
CA SER A 265 -29.81 -2.15 5.93
C SER A 265 -30.56 -0.88 6.28
N GLU A 266 -31.68 -0.98 7.00
CA GLU A 266 -32.42 0.18 7.50
C GLU A 266 -31.60 1.00 8.51
N GLU A 267 -30.89 0.34 9.42
CA GLU A 267 -30.01 1.00 10.38
C GLU A 267 -28.80 1.62 9.68
N VAL A 268 -28.20 0.92 8.71
CA VAL A 268 -27.09 1.46 7.92
C VAL A 268 -27.53 2.68 7.10
N GLU A 269 -28.74 2.67 6.54
CA GLU A 269 -29.31 3.81 5.81
C GLU A 269 -29.53 5.02 6.72
N GLN A 270 -29.96 4.81 7.97
CA GLN A 270 -30.06 5.88 8.97
C GLN A 270 -28.68 6.48 9.31
N LEU A 271 -27.64 5.65 9.44
CA LEU A 271 -26.27 6.13 9.66
C LEU A 271 -25.78 6.98 8.48
N ILE A 272 -26.06 6.54 7.26
CA ILE A 272 -25.71 7.27 6.04
C ILE A 272 -26.41 8.64 6.00
N ALA A 273 -27.71 8.69 6.28
CA ALA A 273 -28.46 9.95 6.29
C ALA A 273 -27.89 10.94 7.34
N GLY A 274 -27.51 10.45 8.52
CA GLY A 274 -26.86 11.25 9.55
C GLY A 274 -25.50 11.79 9.10
N TYR A 275 -24.69 10.94 8.48
CA TYR A 275 -23.39 11.35 7.92
C TYR A 275 -23.53 12.45 6.86
N GLU A 276 -24.42 12.27 5.87
CA GLU A 276 -24.67 13.26 4.83
C GLU A 276 -25.17 14.60 5.37
N GLN A 277 -26.04 14.56 6.39
CA GLN A 277 -26.57 15.76 7.03
C GLN A 277 -25.46 16.55 7.75
N GLU A 278 -24.59 15.87 8.50
CA GLU A 278 -23.50 16.53 9.22
C GLU A 278 -22.42 17.08 8.29
N MET A 279 -22.16 16.42 7.16
CA MET A 279 -21.16 16.89 6.19
C MET A 279 -21.56 18.18 5.48
N ALA A 280 -22.84 18.55 5.50
CA ALA A 280 -23.31 19.84 4.97
C ALA A 280 -22.67 21.05 5.68
N LEU A 281 -22.22 20.90 6.93
CA LEU A 281 -21.50 21.94 7.67
C LEU A 281 -20.22 22.40 6.95
N TRP A 282 -19.56 21.47 6.26
CA TRP A 282 -18.25 21.66 5.64
C TRP A 282 -18.33 22.06 4.16
N GLY A 283 -19.55 22.21 3.65
CA GLY A 283 -19.83 22.72 2.30
C GLY A 283 -20.16 21.65 1.25
N PRO A 284 -20.67 22.07 0.08
CA PRO A 284 -21.21 21.14 -0.94
C PRO A 284 -20.20 20.14 -1.50
N ARG A 285 -18.91 20.53 -1.62
CA ARG A 285 -17.85 19.66 -2.11
C ARG A 285 -17.60 18.48 -1.15
N LEU A 286 -17.59 18.72 0.16
CA LEU A 286 -17.43 17.64 1.13
C LEU A 286 -18.67 16.76 1.22
N GLN A 287 -19.87 17.32 1.08
CA GLN A 287 -21.11 16.55 1.01
C GLN A 287 -21.13 15.57 -0.19
N GLN A 288 -20.70 16.02 -1.37
CA GLN A 288 -20.51 15.14 -2.53
C GLN A 288 -19.40 14.10 -2.29
N THR A 289 -18.32 14.49 -1.61
CA THR A 289 -17.24 13.56 -1.22
C THR A 289 -17.76 12.46 -0.32
N SER A 290 -18.56 12.79 0.70
CA SER A 290 -19.13 11.80 1.62
C SER A 290 -20.01 10.78 0.91
N GLN A 291 -20.78 11.20 -0.11
CA GLN A 291 -21.57 10.31 -0.94
C GLN A 291 -20.71 9.29 -1.70
N GLY A 292 -19.61 9.75 -2.28
CA GLY A 292 -18.64 8.86 -2.92
C GLY A 292 -18.01 7.89 -1.93
N ASN A 293 -17.59 8.39 -0.76
CA ASN A 293 -16.99 7.57 0.29
C ASN A 293 -17.94 6.50 0.82
N ILE A 294 -19.23 6.80 1.00
CA ILE A 294 -20.25 5.81 1.35
C ILE A 294 -20.29 4.68 0.32
N GLY A 295 -20.34 5.02 -0.97
CA GLY A 295 -20.33 4.03 -2.05
C GLY A 295 -19.10 3.14 -2.03
N ILE A 296 -17.92 3.71 -1.78
CA ILE A 296 -16.65 2.99 -1.66
C ILE A 296 -16.64 2.08 -0.43
N ILE A 297 -17.04 2.59 0.74
CA ILE A 297 -17.10 1.81 1.99
C ILE A 297 -17.99 0.59 1.83
N LEU A 298 -19.19 0.77 1.27
CA LEU A 298 -20.15 -0.33 1.06
C LEU A 298 -19.61 -1.37 0.05
N ALA A 299 -18.91 -0.93 -0.99
CA ALA A 299 -18.25 -1.83 -1.94
C ALA A 299 -17.11 -2.63 -1.30
N GLN A 300 -16.25 -1.97 -0.51
CA GLN A 300 -15.10 -2.59 0.15
C GLN A 300 -15.51 -3.60 1.22
N THR A 301 -16.56 -3.30 1.97
CA THR A 301 -17.11 -4.23 2.97
C THR A 301 -17.93 -5.35 2.35
N LYS A 302 -18.12 -5.32 1.01
CA LYS A 302 -18.98 -6.26 0.26
C LYS A 302 -20.39 -6.34 0.85
N TYR A 303 -20.86 -5.23 1.43
CA TYR A 303 -22.20 -5.14 1.99
C TYR A 303 -23.23 -5.36 0.89
N THR A 304 -24.39 -5.91 1.26
CA THR A 304 -25.46 -6.40 0.37
C THR A 304 -25.48 -5.73 -1.03
N PRO A 305 -25.30 -6.48 -2.14
CA PRO A 305 -25.01 -5.86 -3.43
C PRO A 305 -26.05 -4.86 -3.93
N ASP A 306 -27.33 -5.16 -3.75
CA ASP A 306 -28.42 -4.28 -4.23
C ASP A 306 -28.44 -2.94 -3.46
N PHE A 307 -28.18 -2.98 -2.15
CA PHE A 307 -28.06 -1.79 -1.33
C PHE A 307 -26.84 -0.97 -1.72
N SER A 308 -25.69 -1.61 -1.85
CA SER A 308 -24.43 -0.94 -2.23
C SER A 308 -24.52 -0.29 -3.62
N LEU A 309 -25.17 -0.96 -4.59
CA LEU A 309 -25.40 -0.40 -5.93
C LEU A 309 -26.30 0.83 -5.92
N LYS A 310 -27.31 0.90 -5.05
CA LYS A 310 -28.16 2.09 -4.86
C LYS A 310 -27.29 3.30 -4.50
N PHE A 311 -26.42 3.17 -3.52
CA PHE A 311 -25.58 4.29 -3.05
C PHE A 311 -24.49 4.68 -4.04
N VAL A 312 -23.79 3.71 -4.64
CA VAL A 312 -22.80 4.00 -5.69
C VAL A 312 -23.42 4.71 -6.88
N SER A 313 -24.60 4.26 -7.34
CA SER A 313 -25.31 4.89 -8.46
C SER A 313 -25.86 6.28 -8.12
N THR A 314 -26.21 6.50 -6.85
CA THR A 314 -26.65 7.82 -6.36
C THR A 314 -25.47 8.78 -6.31
N ALA A 315 -24.34 8.35 -5.74
CA ALA A 315 -23.12 9.14 -5.65
C ALA A 315 -22.56 9.53 -7.03
N ASP A 316 -22.51 8.59 -7.99
CA ASP A 316 -22.02 8.87 -9.35
C ASP A 316 -22.84 9.97 -10.07
N LYS A 317 -24.14 10.06 -9.77
CA LYS A 317 -25.03 11.11 -10.30
C LYS A 317 -24.91 12.42 -9.52
N ALA A 318 -24.69 12.35 -8.21
CA ALA A 318 -24.64 13.52 -7.35
C ALA A 318 -23.31 14.29 -7.47
N ILE A 319 -22.21 13.58 -7.75
CA ILE A 319 -20.90 14.20 -7.98
C ILE A 319 -20.91 14.94 -9.32
N THR A 320 -20.98 16.25 -9.21
CA THR A 320 -20.98 17.23 -10.31
C THR A 320 -19.79 18.17 -10.27
N ASP A 321 -19.08 18.24 -9.14
CA ASP A 321 -17.84 18.98 -9.00
C ASP A 321 -16.70 18.28 -9.76
N GLU A 322 -16.18 18.94 -10.80
CA GLU A 322 -15.08 18.44 -11.64
C GLU A 322 -13.80 18.16 -10.85
N SER A 323 -13.61 18.83 -9.70
CA SER A 323 -12.47 18.59 -8.82
C SER A 323 -12.52 17.20 -8.17
N LEU A 324 -13.69 16.53 -8.18
CA LEU A 324 -13.92 15.19 -7.65
C LEU A 324 -13.90 14.09 -8.73
N LYS A 325 -13.36 14.36 -9.92
CA LYS A 325 -13.30 13.37 -11.02
C LYS A 325 -12.63 12.04 -10.62
N GLU A 326 -11.60 12.08 -9.78
CA GLU A 326 -10.87 10.87 -9.35
C GLU A 326 -11.75 9.99 -8.46
N LEU A 327 -12.53 10.60 -7.56
CA LEU A 327 -13.54 9.91 -6.76
C LEU A 327 -14.60 9.25 -7.65
N LYS A 328 -14.98 9.90 -8.76
CA LYS A 328 -15.91 9.32 -9.73
C LYS A 328 -15.33 8.08 -10.44
N GLU A 329 -14.04 8.09 -10.78
CA GLU A 329 -13.36 6.89 -11.31
C GLU A 329 -13.27 5.78 -10.26
N GLN A 330 -13.02 6.12 -8.99
CA GLN A 330 -13.04 5.15 -7.89
C GLN A 330 -14.44 4.52 -7.73
N LEU A 331 -15.52 5.30 -7.87
CA LEU A 331 -16.90 4.78 -7.84
C LEU A 331 -17.20 3.81 -8.97
N LYS A 332 -16.64 4.00 -10.18
CA LYS A 332 -16.78 3.02 -11.26
C LYS A 332 -16.13 1.68 -10.89
N THR A 333 -14.94 1.73 -10.29
CA THR A 333 -14.24 0.55 -9.77
C THR A 333 -15.04 -0.12 -8.65
N ALA A 334 -15.58 0.66 -7.71
CA ALA A 334 -16.45 0.16 -6.64
C ALA A 334 -17.70 -0.53 -7.21
N ARG A 335 -18.32 0.06 -8.23
CA ARG A 335 -19.48 -0.52 -8.94
C ARG A 335 -19.15 -1.86 -9.59
N GLU A 336 -18.02 -1.97 -10.29
CA GLU A 336 -17.56 -3.22 -10.89
C GLU A 336 -17.33 -4.30 -9.81
N GLY A 337 -16.73 -3.92 -8.67
CA GLY A 337 -16.55 -4.80 -7.52
C GLY A 337 -17.88 -5.34 -6.96
N ILE A 338 -18.88 -4.47 -6.77
CA ILE A 338 -20.21 -4.89 -6.28
C ILE A 338 -20.90 -5.81 -7.29
N LEU A 339 -20.87 -5.47 -8.58
CA LEU A 339 -21.44 -6.31 -9.64
C LEU A 339 -20.75 -7.67 -9.73
N THR A 340 -19.45 -7.73 -9.44
CA THR A 340 -18.70 -8.99 -9.36
C THR A 340 -19.24 -9.87 -8.24
N VAL A 341 -19.42 -9.32 -7.04
CA VAL A 341 -20.02 -10.05 -5.90
C VAL A 341 -21.43 -10.53 -6.24
N GLN A 342 -22.24 -9.70 -6.87
CA GLN A 342 -23.59 -10.06 -7.31
C GLN A 342 -23.58 -11.17 -8.36
N ALA A 343 -22.71 -11.07 -9.37
CA ALA A 343 -22.57 -12.07 -10.42
C ALA A 343 -22.09 -13.42 -9.86
N LEU A 344 -21.14 -13.43 -8.92
CA LEU A 344 -20.69 -14.65 -8.24
C LEU A 344 -21.81 -15.33 -7.45
N LYS A 345 -22.78 -14.57 -6.94
CA LYS A 345 -23.99 -15.15 -6.33
C LYS A 345 -24.95 -15.70 -7.40
N TYR A 346 -25.16 -14.98 -8.49
CA TYR A 346 -26.13 -15.34 -9.53
C TYR A 346 -25.68 -16.49 -10.42
N ILE A 347 -24.38 -16.64 -10.67
CA ILE A 347 -23.84 -17.77 -11.46
C ILE A 347 -24.11 -19.13 -10.80
N GLU A 348 -24.30 -19.15 -9.48
CA GLU A 348 -24.65 -20.36 -8.73
C GLU A 348 -26.17 -20.60 -8.63
N SER A 349 -27.01 -19.65 -9.05
CA SER A 349 -28.47 -19.70 -8.87
C SER A 349 -29.17 -20.66 -9.84
N ASP A 350 -30.35 -21.13 -9.45
CA ASP A 350 -31.19 -22.00 -10.29
C ASP A 350 -31.96 -21.23 -11.39
N ASP A 351 -31.94 -19.89 -11.35
CA ASP A 351 -32.50 -19.04 -12.41
C ASP A 351 -31.52 -18.99 -13.59
N ALA A 352 -31.85 -19.72 -14.65
CA ALA A 352 -30.98 -19.90 -15.81
C ALA A 352 -30.61 -18.57 -16.49
N ASP A 353 -31.54 -17.62 -16.60
CA ASP A 353 -31.27 -16.31 -17.25
C ASP A 353 -30.31 -15.47 -16.40
N ARG A 354 -30.47 -15.48 -15.07
CA ARG A 354 -29.52 -14.81 -14.17
C ARG A 354 -28.15 -15.46 -14.21
N ALA A 355 -28.09 -16.78 -14.17
CA ALA A 355 -26.84 -17.52 -14.20
C ALA A 355 -26.08 -17.29 -15.51
N GLU A 356 -26.77 -17.27 -16.66
CA GLU A 356 -26.17 -17.00 -17.97
C GLU A 356 -25.66 -15.55 -18.09
N LYS A 357 -26.44 -14.56 -17.62
CA LYS A 357 -25.99 -13.16 -17.55
C LYS A 357 -24.76 -13.00 -16.66
N ALA A 358 -24.74 -13.67 -15.51
CA ALA A 358 -23.61 -13.68 -14.60
C ALA A 358 -22.38 -14.32 -15.24
N PHE A 359 -22.54 -15.46 -15.92
CA PHE A 359 -21.48 -16.11 -16.68
C PHE A 359 -20.89 -15.18 -17.75
N GLY A 360 -21.75 -14.49 -18.52
CA GLY A 360 -21.31 -13.52 -19.53
C GLY A 360 -20.53 -12.33 -18.94
N PHE A 361 -20.97 -11.82 -17.78
CA PHE A 361 -20.25 -10.76 -17.07
C PHE A 361 -18.89 -11.25 -16.54
N LEU A 362 -18.88 -12.36 -15.81
CA LEU A 362 -17.67 -12.94 -15.19
C LEU A 362 -16.64 -13.38 -16.24
N SER A 363 -17.10 -13.87 -17.40
CA SER A 363 -16.22 -14.22 -18.53
C SER A 363 -15.49 -12.99 -19.08
N LYS A 364 -16.17 -11.84 -19.19
CA LYS A 364 -15.52 -10.57 -19.59
C LYS A 364 -14.57 -10.08 -18.51
N LEU A 365 -14.96 -10.20 -17.24
CA LEU A 365 -14.10 -9.80 -16.12
C LEU A 365 -12.82 -10.64 -16.07
N ARG A 366 -12.90 -11.95 -16.34
CA ARG A 366 -11.73 -12.83 -16.43
C ARG A 366 -10.72 -12.37 -17.48
N VAL A 367 -11.14 -11.79 -18.60
CA VAL A 367 -10.20 -11.24 -19.60
C VAL A 367 -9.40 -10.08 -19.02
N LYS A 368 -10.03 -9.23 -18.21
CA LYS A 368 -9.39 -8.09 -17.54
C LYS A 368 -8.53 -8.55 -16.35
N ASN A 369 -9.03 -9.49 -15.57
CA ASN A 369 -8.47 -9.99 -14.32
C ASN A 369 -8.33 -11.53 -14.41
N PRO A 370 -7.33 -12.05 -15.15
CA PRO A 370 -7.23 -13.49 -15.46
C PRO A 370 -6.99 -14.39 -14.25
N PHE A 371 -6.56 -13.81 -13.13
CA PHE A 371 -6.15 -14.53 -11.93
C PHE A 371 -7.09 -14.32 -10.73
N ASP A 372 -8.32 -13.83 -10.95
CA ASP A 372 -9.31 -13.78 -9.87
C ASP A 372 -9.83 -15.19 -9.56
N PRO A 373 -9.52 -15.74 -8.37
CA PRO A 373 -9.82 -17.14 -8.07
C PRO A 373 -11.32 -17.38 -7.89
N ALA A 374 -12.08 -16.39 -7.42
CA ALA A 374 -13.53 -16.52 -7.23
C ALA A 374 -14.25 -16.51 -8.59
N VAL A 375 -13.81 -15.66 -9.52
CA VAL A 375 -14.30 -15.63 -10.90
C VAL A 375 -14.02 -16.97 -11.60
N LEU A 376 -12.79 -17.48 -11.52
CA LEU A 376 -12.43 -18.77 -12.09
C LEU A 376 -13.29 -19.91 -11.52
N TYR A 377 -13.47 -19.94 -10.18
CA TYR A 377 -14.28 -20.97 -9.52
C TYR A 377 -15.75 -20.92 -9.94
N GLY A 378 -16.35 -19.72 -9.98
CA GLY A 378 -17.73 -19.54 -10.41
C GLY A 378 -17.95 -20.00 -11.86
N LEU A 379 -17.02 -19.63 -12.76
CA LEU A 379 -17.06 -20.09 -14.16
C LEU A 379 -16.88 -21.61 -14.26
N ALA A 380 -15.99 -22.21 -13.47
CA ALA A 380 -15.75 -23.65 -13.46
C ALA A 380 -17.01 -24.42 -13.05
N GLY A 381 -17.64 -24.00 -11.94
CA GLY A 381 -18.87 -24.61 -11.45
C GLY A 381 -20.06 -24.46 -12.40
N PHE A 382 -20.17 -23.33 -13.11
CA PHE A 382 -21.18 -23.16 -14.16
C PHE A 382 -21.00 -24.17 -15.30
N GLN A 383 -19.77 -24.31 -15.80
CA GLN A 383 -19.46 -25.25 -16.87
C GLN A 383 -19.64 -26.71 -16.44
N GLU A 384 -19.29 -27.04 -15.21
CA GLU A 384 -19.52 -28.36 -14.61
C GLU A 384 -21.03 -28.69 -14.59
N LYS A 385 -21.88 -27.77 -14.10
CA LYS A 385 -23.34 -27.94 -14.11
C LYS A 385 -23.91 -28.09 -15.53
N ALA A 386 -23.35 -27.35 -16.49
CA ALA A 386 -23.70 -27.43 -17.90
C ALA A 386 -23.13 -28.67 -18.62
N LYS A 387 -22.43 -29.57 -17.90
CA LYS A 387 -21.76 -30.77 -18.43
C LYS A 387 -20.71 -30.47 -19.51
N GLN A 388 -20.18 -29.25 -19.52
CA GLN A 388 -19.02 -28.84 -20.33
C GLN A 388 -17.75 -29.22 -19.56
N ILE A 389 -17.47 -30.54 -19.51
CA ILE A 389 -16.48 -31.14 -18.61
C ILE A 389 -15.05 -30.66 -18.95
N ASP A 390 -14.75 -30.44 -20.22
CA ASP A 390 -13.42 -30.05 -20.68
C ASP A 390 -13.10 -28.62 -20.24
N GLU A 391 -14.07 -27.73 -20.37
CA GLU A 391 -14.03 -26.35 -19.92
C GLU A 391 -13.93 -26.28 -18.39
N ALA A 392 -14.69 -27.10 -17.67
CA ALA A 392 -14.63 -27.20 -16.22
C ALA A 392 -13.26 -27.69 -15.74
N ILE A 393 -12.73 -28.76 -16.32
CA ILE A 393 -11.38 -29.29 -16.02
C ILE A 393 -10.32 -28.21 -16.27
N SER A 394 -10.39 -27.50 -17.39
CA SER A 394 -9.45 -26.42 -17.73
C SER A 394 -9.45 -25.30 -16.68
N LEU A 395 -10.64 -24.83 -16.26
CA LEU A 395 -10.79 -23.78 -15.26
C LEU A 395 -10.34 -24.22 -13.86
N TYR A 396 -10.71 -25.42 -13.41
CA TYR A 396 -10.24 -25.94 -12.12
C TYR A 396 -8.73 -26.17 -12.14
N ALA A 397 -8.16 -26.65 -13.25
CA ALA A 397 -6.71 -26.79 -13.38
C ALA A 397 -5.98 -25.46 -13.28
N GLU A 398 -6.51 -24.36 -13.81
CA GLU A 398 -5.94 -23.03 -13.61
C GLU A 398 -5.87 -22.65 -12.12
N ILE A 399 -6.95 -22.86 -11.37
CA ILE A 399 -7.00 -22.55 -9.93
C ILE A 399 -5.99 -23.39 -9.13
N VAL A 400 -5.83 -24.67 -9.47
CA VAL A 400 -4.98 -25.63 -8.74
C VAL A 400 -3.51 -25.50 -9.13
N SER A 401 -3.24 -25.12 -10.37
CA SER A 401 -1.87 -25.09 -10.91
C SER A 401 -1.21 -23.75 -10.65
N LEU A 402 -1.97 -22.65 -10.67
CA LEU A 402 -1.43 -21.30 -10.51
C LEU A 402 -1.16 -20.94 -9.04
N PRO A 403 -0.13 -20.11 -8.76
CA PRO A 403 0.30 -19.82 -7.40
C PRO A 403 -0.83 -19.27 -6.51
N MET A 404 -1.04 -19.96 -5.37
CA MET A 404 -1.92 -19.56 -4.26
C MET A 404 -3.42 -19.38 -4.54
N LEU A 405 -3.91 -19.59 -5.76
CA LEU A 405 -5.31 -19.31 -6.10
C LEU A 405 -6.29 -20.17 -5.27
N GLU A 406 -6.06 -21.49 -5.19
CA GLU A 406 -6.85 -22.37 -4.32
C GLU A 406 -6.75 -21.98 -2.84
N ALA A 407 -5.56 -21.61 -2.37
CA ALA A 407 -5.34 -21.21 -0.98
C ALA A 407 -6.11 -19.92 -0.61
N PHE A 408 -6.29 -19.00 -1.55
CA PHE A 408 -7.14 -17.82 -1.35
C PHE A 408 -8.61 -18.18 -1.21
N LEU A 409 -9.13 -19.07 -2.05
CA LEU A 409 -10.51 -19.57 -1.93
C LEU A 409 -10.72 -20.25 -0.58
N GLN A 410 -9.81 -21.14 -0.19
CA GLN A 410 -9.90 -21.84 1.08
C GLN A 410 -9.93 -20.87 2.26
N ARG A 411 -9.07 -19.84 2.25
CA ARG A 411 -9.06 -18.80 3.28
C ARG A 411 -10.35 -18.00 3.30
N GLU A 412 -10.86 -17.60 2.14
CA GLU A 412 -12.11 -16.85 2.04
C GLU A 412 -13.29 -17.66 2.59
N TRP A 413 -13.39 -18.94 2.24
CA TRP A 413 -14.45 -19.81 2.72
C TRP A 413 -14.33 -20.10 4.21
N ALA A 414 -13.12 -20.26 4.74
CA ALA A 414 -12.89 -20.47 6.16
C ALA A 414 -13.30 -19.26 7.03
N GLN A 415 -13.28 -18.04 6.47
CA GLN A 415 -13.74 -16.84 7.16
C GLN A 415 -15.26 -16.75 7.28
N LYS A 416 -16.02 -17.49 6.46
CA LYS A 416 -17.49 -17.50 6.47
C LYS A 416 -17.99 -18.71 7.25
N SER A 417 -18.17 -18.54 8.57
CA SER A 417 -18.60 -19.61 9.50
C SER A 417 -19.91 -20.30 9.13
N ASN A 418 -20.81 -19.62 8.39
CA ASN A 418 -22.09 -20.15 7.92
C ASN A 418 -22.16 -20.32 6.38
N GLY A 419 -21.02 -20.32 5.69
CA GLY A 419 -20.98 -20.54 4.24
C GLY A 419 -21.35 -21.97 3.85
N PRO A 420 -21.82 -22.20 2.61
CA PRO A 420 -22.00 -23.55 2.11
C PRO A 420 -20.65 -24.28 2.13
N LYS A 421 -20.66 -25.56 2.52
CA LYS A 421 -19.48 -26.41 2.36
C LYS A 421 -19.16 -26.51 0.86
N ARG A 422 -17.90 -26.25 0.50
CA ARG A 422 -17.40 -26.30 -0.86
C ARG A 422 -16.28 -27.32 -0.94
N ASP A 423 -16.30 -28.14 -1.99
CA ASP A 423 -15.19 -29.00 -2.33
C ASP A 423 -14.02 -28.14 -2.80
N LEU A 424 -12.80 -28.56 -2.44
CA LEU A 424 -11.59 -27.90 -2.93
C LEU A 424 -11.48 -28.09 -4.45
N PRO A 425 -11.11 -27.04 -5.21
CA PRO A 425 -10.84 -27.12 -6.65
C PRO A 425 -10.00 -28.33 -7.07
N SER A 426 -8.98 -28.70 -6.29
CA SER A 426 -8.11 -29.86 -6.50
C SER A 426 -8.85 -31.19 -6.39
N ALA A 427 -9.74 -31.33 -5.41
CA ALA A 427 -10.58 -32.52 -5.26
C ALA A 427 -11.58 -32.64 -6.42
N THR A 428 -12.22 -31.54 -6.80
CA THR A 428 -13.14 -31.51 -7.94
C THR A 428 -12.43 -31.82 -9.25
N LEU A 429 -11.24 -31.22 -9.48
CA LEU A 429 -10.41 -31.50 -10.66
C LEU A 429 -10.04 -32.98 -10.75
N ALA A 430 -9.57 -33.58 -9.66
CA ALA A 430 -9.19 -34.99 -9.64
C ALA A 430 -10.39 -35.91 -9.98
N LYS A 431 -11.56 -35.62 -9.39
CA LYS A 431 -12.80 -36.35 -9.67
C LYS A 431 -13.24 -36.22 -11.12
N LEU A 432 -13.24 -35.00 -11.68
CA LEU A 432 -13.64 -34.78 -13.08
C LEU A 432 -12.65 -35.42 -14.06
N TRP A 433 -11.36 -35.33 -13.74
CA TRP A 433 -10.30 -35.98 -14.52
C TRP A 433 -10.48 -37.50 -14.54
N GLU A 434 -10.64 -38.13 -13.38
CA GLU A 434 -10.85 -39.57 -13.28
C GLU A 434 -12.13 -40.01 -13.98
N ALA A 435 -13.23 -39.27 -13.84
CA ALA A 435 -14.48 -39.56 -14.53
C ALA A 435 -14.34 -39.53 -16.07
N LYS A 436 -13.48 -38.64 -16.59
CA LYS A 436 -13.23 -38.50 -18.04
C LYS A 436 -12.20 -39.50 -18.56
N HIS A 437 -11.12 -39.73 -17.83
CA HIS A 437 -9.95 -40.49 -18.28
C HIS A 437 -9.88 -41.92 -17.70
N GLY A 438 -10.76 -42.26 -16.76
CA GLY A 438 -10.84 -43.56 -16.07
C GLY A 438 -9.80 -43.76 -14.96
N LYS A 439 -8.80 -42.88 -14.84
CA LYS A 439 -7.72 -42.88 -13.84
C LYS A 439 -7.11 -41.49 -13.70
N THR A 440 -6.28 -41.28 -12.68
CA THR A 440 -5.62 -39.98 -12.39
C THR A 440 -4.26 -39.76 -13.07
N GLU A 441 -3.73 -40.78 -13.75
CA GLU A 441 -2.47 -40.68 -14.51
C GLU A 441 -2.57 -39.56 -15.57
N GLY A 442 -1.51 -38.77 -15.74
CA GLY A 442 -1.47 -37.62 -16.65
C GLY A 442 -1.94 -36.29 -16.03
N LEU A 443 -2.53 -36.30 -14.84
CA LEU A 443 -3.07 -35.09 -14.21
C LEU A 443 -1.95 -34.13 -13.76
N ASP A 444 -0.82 -34.65 -13.27
CA ASP A 444 0.32 -33.83 -12.85
C ASP A 444 0.94 -33.11 -14.05
N GLU A 445 1.20 -33.83 -15.14
CA GLU A 445 1.69 -33.24 -16.39
C GLU A 445 0.71 -32.21 -16.96
N PHE A 446 -0.60 -32.47 -16.86
CA PHE A 446 -1.63 -31.52 -17.29
C PHE A 446 -1.62 -30.23 -16.46
N LYS A 447 -1.40 -30.33 -15.14
CA LYS A 447 -1.28 -29.16 -14.25
C LYS A 447 -0.03 -28.34 -14.59
N ASP A 448 1.11 -28.99 -14.82
CA ASP A 448 2.35 -28.30 -15.17
C ASP A 448 2.27 -27.63 -16.55
N GLU A 449 1.61 -28.27 -17.52
CA GLU A 449 1.30 -27.66 -18.81
C GLU A 449 0.35 -26.47 -18.67
N THR A 450 -0.67 -26.59 -17.81
CA THR A 450 -1.60 -25.50 -17.51
C THR A 450 -0.87 -24.32 -16.88
N TYR A 451 0.01 -24.58 -15.91
CA TYR A 451 0.85 -23.56 -15.28
C TYR A 451 1.66 -22.80 -16.33
N ARG A 452 2.48 -23.49 -17.13
CA ARG A 452 3.35 -22.86 -18.15
C ARG A 452 2.57 -22.01 -19.14
N LYS A 453 1.41 -22.49 -19.60
CA LYS A 453 0.56 -21.78 -20.56
C LYS A 453 -0.12 -20.54 -19.99
N ARG A 454 -0.46 -20.55 -18.71
CA ARG A 454 -1.38 -19.56 -18.12
C ARG A 454 -0.70 -18.53 -17.24
N VAL A 455 0.38 -18.91 -16.57
CA VAL A 455 1.02 -18.07 -15.55
C VAL A 455 1.56 -16.76 -16.13
N VAL A 456 2.00 -16.75 -17.39
CA VAL A 456 2.49 -15.57 -18.12
C VAL A 456 1.63 -15.22 -19.35
N ALA A 457 0.36 -15.64 -19.41
CA ALA A 457 -0.49 -15.41 -20.58
C ALA A 457 -0.81 -13.91 -20.85
N PHE A 458 -0.50 -13.02 -19.91
CA PHE A 458 -0.60 -11.57 -20.06
C PHE A 458 0.65 -10.92 -20.67
N ALA A 459 1.74 -11.68 -20.85
CA ALA A 459 2.95 -11.18 -21.46
C ALA A 459 2.67 -10.76 -22.91
N ASP A 460 3.38 -9.73 -23.37
CA ASP A 460 3.28 -9.35 -24.77
C ASP A 460 3.99 -10.38 -25.66
N GLN A 461 3.67 -10.33 -26.95
CA GLN A 461 4.41 -11.13 -27.92
C GLN A 461 5.90 -10.73 -27.92
N PRO A 462 6.81 -11.66 -28.22
CA PRO A 462 8.24 -11.38 -28.28
C PRO A 462 8.55 -10.14 -29.13
N SER A 463 9.36 -9.24 -28.58
CA SER A 463 9.77 -8.01 -29.26
C SER A 463 10.60 -8.34 -30.49
N ALA A 464 10.09 -7.97 -31.67
CA ALA A 464 10.81 -8.07 -32.92
C ALA A 464 11.69 -6.83 -33.20
N GLU A 465 11.50 -5.75 -32.44
CA GLU A 465 12.19 -4.48 -32.66
C GLU A 465 13.57 -4.48 -32.01
N ALA A 466 14.57 -4.11 -32.81
CA ALA A 466 15.89 -3.79 -32.28
C ALA A 466 15.79 -2.45 -31.51
N PRO A 467 16.37 -2.34 -30.31
CA PRO A 467 16.37 -1.09 -29.57
C PRO A 467 17.18 -0.01 -30.31
N ALA A 468 16.86 1.26 -30.05
CA ALA A 468 17.60 2.38 -30.64
C ALA A 468 19.03 2.49 -30.05
N GLY A 469 19.22 1.99 -28.84
CA GLY A 469 20.50 1.88 -28.16
C GLY A 469 21.21 0.55 -28.40
N ASN A 470 22.32 0.35 -27.69
CA ASN A 470 23.08 -0.90 -27.65
C ASN A 470 23.24 -1.44 -26.22
N LYS A 471 22.47 -0.91 -25.26
CA LYS A 471 22.52 -1.30 -23.85
C LYS A 471 21.65 -2.54 -23.62
N LEU A 472 22.19 -3.48 -22.86
CA LEU A 472 21.44 -4.61 -22.29
C LEU A 472 20.95 -4.22 -20.89
N VAL A 473 19.70 -4.58 -20.56
CA VAL A 473 19.16 -4.38 -19.22
C VAL A 473 19.31 -5.66 -18.40
N LEU A 474 20.08 -5.57 -17.31
CA LEU A 474 20.14 -6.61 -16.29
C LEU A 474 19.02 -6.37 -15.27
N CYS A 475 18.17 -7.37 -15.06
CA CYS A 475 17.16 -7.41 -14.02
C CYS A 475 17.59 -8.42 -12.96
N GLU A 476 17.99 -7.95 -11.78
CA GLU A 476 18.28 -8.81 -10.63
C GLU A 476 17.03 -8.85 -9.74
N LEU A 477 16.45 -10.05 -9.55
CA LEU A 477 15.35 -10.30 -8.63
C LEU A 477 15.84 -11.09 -7.41
N PHE A 478 15.64 -10.54 -6.23
CA PHE A 478 15.83 -11.23 -4.96
C PHE A 478 14.47 -11.73 -4.46
N THR A 479 14.35 -13.05 -4.30
CA THR A 479 13.07 -13.75 -4.07
C THR A 479 13.20 -14.84 -3.00
N GLY A 480 12.12 -15.56 -2.71
CA GLY A 480 12.13 -16.69 -1.79
C GLY A 480 10.96 -17.65 -2.03
N SER A 481 11.21 -18.95 -1.97
CA SER A 481 10.21 -20.01 -2.23
C SER A 481 9.08 -20.07 -1.20
N SER A 482 9.30 -19.50 -0.02
CA SER A 482 8.29 -19.36 1.03
C SER A 482 7.75 -17.93 1.16
N CYS A 483 8.07 -17.02 0.24
CA CYS A 483 7.66 -15.62 0.26
C CYS A 483 6.39 -15.42 -0.60
N PRO A 484 5.20 -15.23 0.01
CA PRO A 484 3.97 -15.01 -0.75
C PRO A 484 3.95 -13.73 -1.60
N PRO A 485 4.44 -12.55 -1.13
CA PRO A 485 4.47 -11.35 -1.97
C PRO A 485 5.55 -11.39 -3.06
N CYS A 486 6.40 -12.42 -3.10
CA CYS A 486 7.40 -12.56 -4.16
C CYS A 486 6.80 -13.08 -5.48
N VAL A 487 5.67 -13.81 -5.39
CA VAL A 487 4.99 -14.40 -6.55
C VAL A 487 4.74 -13.38 -7.66
N GLY A 488 4.27 -12.18 -7.31
CA GLY A 488 4.03 -11.12 -8.29
C GLY A 488 5.28 -10.73 -9.08
N ALA A 489 6.43 -10.63 -8.42
CA ALA A 489 7.71 -10.31 -9.05
C ALA A 489 8.28 -11.50 -9.85
N ASP A 490 8.21 -12.71 -9.31
CA ASP A 490 8.69 -13.93 -9.97
C ASP A 490 7.99 -14.09 -11.33
N ILE A 491 6.66 -14.01 -11.35
CA ILE A 491 5.87 -14.18 -12.56
C ILE A 491 6.00 -12.98 -13.50
N ALA A 492 6.01 -11.75 -12.98
CA ALA A 492 6.20 -10.56 -13.82
C ALA A 492 7.55 -10.56 -14.54
N THR A 493 8.61 -10.98 -13.85
CA THR A 493 9.94 -11.09 -14.47
C THR A 493 10.04 -12.26 -15.44
N GLY A 494 9.35 -13.38 -15.19
CA GLY A 494 9.20 -14.46 -16.18
C GLY A 494 8.50 -13.98 -17.45
N ALA A 495 7.47 -13.14 -17.32
CA ALA A 495 6.80 -12.51 -18.47
C ALA A 495 7.73 -11.55 -19.25
N LEU A 496 8.73 -10.93 -18.61
CA LEU A 496 9.75 -10.16 -19.32
C LEU A 496 10.62 -11.04 -20.21
N GLU A 497 10.97 -12.25 -19.76
CA GLU A 497 11.77 -13.21 -20.53
C GLU A 497 11.02 -13.78 -21.75
N VAL A 498 9.69 -13.79 -21.69
CA VAL A 498 8.83 -14.07 -22.87
C VAL A 498 8.86 -12.89 -23.85
N THR A 499 8.82 -11.68 -23.33
CA THR A 499 8.67 -10.45 -24.11
C THR A 499 9.97 -10.00 -24.76
N TYR A 500 11.10 -10.15 -24.07
CA TYR A 500 12.39 -9.61 -24.50
C TYR A 500 13.40 -10.74 -24.76
N PRO A 501 14.12 -10.69 -25.90
CA PRO A 501 15.21 -11.64 -26.12
C PRO A 501 16.35 -11.40 -25.10
N LYS A 502 17.12 -12.45 -24.80
CA LYS A 502 18.31 -12.38 -23.90
C LYS A 502 19.38 -11.36 -24.33
N THR A 503 19.33 -10.87 -25.58
CA THR A 503 20.18 -9.79 -26.09
C THR A 503 19.75 -8.39 -25.65
N GLN A 504 18.51 -8.23 -25.15
CA GLN A 504 17.96 -6.98 -24.65
C GLN A 504 17.81 -6.99 -23.14
N VAL A 505 17.29 -8.09 -22.58
CA VAL A 505 17.02 -8.21 -21.14
C VAL A 505 17.53 -9.56 -20.64
N ILE A 506 18.28 -9.55 -19.54
CA ILE A 506 18.64 -10.75 -18.78
C ILE A 506 18.02 -10.62 -17.40
N VAL A 507 17.25 -11.64 -16.99
CA VAL A 507 16.76 -11.76 -15.61
C VAL A 507 17.64 -12.75 -14.86
N LEU A 508 18.07 -12.39 -13.66
CA LEU A 508 18.76 -13.28 -12.72
C LEU A 508 17.98 -13.34 -11.42
N ARG A 509 17.73 -14.56 -10.91
CA ARG A 509 16.98 -14.77 -9.68
C ARG A 509 17.91 -15.26 -8.57
N TYR A 510 17.95 -14.48 -7.49
CA TYR A 510 18.73 -14.73 -6.29
C TYR A 510 17.76 -15.13 -5.17
N HIS A 511 17.65 -16.43 -4.90
CA HIS A 511 16.84 -16.92 -3.79
C HIS A 511 17.49 -16.55 -2.45
N GLN A 512 16.64 -16.23 -1.47
CA GLN A 512 17.02 -15.83 -0.11
C GLN A 512 16.30 -16.70 0.91
N HIS A 513 16.89 -16.86 2.09
CA HIS A 513 16.24 -17.47 3.26
C HIS A 513 15.20 -16.55 3.93
N ILE A 514 14.39 -15.84 3.14
CA ILE A 514 13.39 -14.86 3.60
C ILE A 514 12.02 -15.20 2.98
N PRO A 515 10.97 -15.44 3.78
CA PRO A 515 10.90 -15.34 5.25
C PRO A 515 11.35 -16.62 5.99
N GLY A 516 11.88 -17.62 5.30
CA GLY A 516 12.33 -18.86 5.91
C GLY A 516 13.26 -19.65 5.01
N PRO A 517 13.69 -20.85 5.44
CA PRO A 517 14.63 -21.68 4.69
C PRO A 517 14.15 -21.92 3.25
N ASP A 518 15.09 -21.83 2.31
CA ASP A 518 14.81 -21.92 0.88
C ASP A 518 15.91 -22.75 0.20
N PRO A 519 15.59 -23.94 -0.34
CA PRO A 519 16.58 -24.85 -0.93
C PRO A 519 17.22 -24.32 -2.22
N LEU A 520 16.75 -23.21 -2.78
CA LEU A 520 17.33 -22.61 -3.98
C LEU A 520 18.34 -21.49 -3.65
N THR A 521 18.50 -21.15 -2.37
CA THR A 521 19.44 -20.11 -1.89
C THR A 521 20.87 -20.63 -1.86
N ASN A 522 21.84 -19.71 -1.93
CA ASN A 522 23.26 -19.97 -1.68
C ASN A 522 23.92 -18.71 -1.09
N SER A 523 25.14 -18.86 -0.56
CA SER A 523 25.88 -17.76 0.08
C SER A 523 26.11 -16.57 -0.85
N ASP A 524 26.41 -16.80 -2.13
CA ASP A 524 26.62 -15.71 -3.09
C ASP A 524 25.37 -14.86 -3.27
N SER A 525 24.19 -15.50 -3.26
CA SER A 525 22.90 -14.82 -3.34
C SER A 525 22.63 -13.99 -2.10
N GLU A 526 22.90 -14.53 -0.90
CA GLU A 526 22.72 -13.79 0.36
C GLU A 526 23.70 -12.62 0.49
N ASP A 527 24.97 -12.81 0.10
CA ASP A 527 25.97 -11.77 0.13
C ASP A 527 25.68 -10.67 -0.89
N ARG A 528 25.23 -11.04 -2.09
CA ARG A 528 24.80 -10.06 -3.11
C ARG A 528 23.64 -9.20 -2.60
N PHE A 529 22.72 -9.79 -1.83
CA PHE A 529 21.58 -9.06 -1.29
C PHE A 529 21.96 -8.21 -0.07
N THR A 530 22.52 -8.83 0.96
CA THR A 530 22.72 -8.25 2.28
C THR A 530 23.97 -7.37 2.34
N ASN A 531 25.08 -7.84 1.78
CA ASN A 531 26.36 -7.13 1.89
C ASN A 531 26.55 -6.09 0.78
N TYR A 532 26.16 -6.43 -0.46
CA TYR A 532 26.31 -5.51 -1.58
C TYR A 532 25.17 -4.49 -1.68
N TYR A 533 23.91 -4.94 -1.79
CA TYR A 533 22.77 -4.03 -1.93
C TYR A 533 22.16 -3.55 -0.60
N ARG A 534 22.54 -4.16 0.53
CA ARG A 534 21.94 -3.87 1.85
C ARG A 534 20.42 -4.04 1.85
N GLY A 535 19.93 -5.03 1.10
CA GLY A 535 18.52 -5.34 0.98
C GLY A 535 17.90 -5.72 2.32
N GLN A 536 16.64 -5.32 2.52
CA GLN A 536 15.93 -5.49 3.80
C GLN A 536 14.74 -6.47 3.72
N GLY A 537 14.36 -6.90 2.52
CA GLY A 537 13.26 -7.83 2.34
C GLY A 537 13.03 -8.25 0.90
N THR A 538 12.28 -9.34 0.73
CA THR A 538 11.90 -9.87 -0.58
C THR A 538 10.39 -9.62 -0.84
N PRO A 539 9.97 -9.40 -2.10
CA PRO A 539 10.83 -9.30 -3.27
C PRO A 539 11.57 -7.95 -3.35
N THR A 540 12.78 -7.98 -3.92
CA THR A 540 13.51 -6.78 -4.35
C THR A 540 13.92 -6.95 -5.81
N VAL A 541 13.58 -5.99 -6.67
CA VAL A 541 13.98 -5.98 -8.07
C VAL A 541 14.91 -4.79 -8.32
N LEU A 542 16.00 -5.02 -9.03
CA LEU A 542 16.89 -3.98 -9.52
C LEU A 542 17.03 -4.05 -11.04
N LEU A 543 16.90 -2.91 -11.71
CA LEU A 543 17.19 -2.77 -13.14
C LEU A 543 18.52 -2.01 -13.29
N ASN A 544 19.54 -2.69 -13.81
CA ASN A 544 20.90 -2.18 -13.93
C ASN A 544 21.44 -1.61 -12.59
N GLY A 545 21.11 -2.27 -11.48
CA GLY A 545 21.52 -1.88 -10.12
C GLY A 545 20.65 -0.81 -9.45
N THR A 546 19.63 -0.29 -10.13
CA THR A 546 18.69 0.69 -9.55
C THR A 546 17.45 -0.03 -9.02
N PRO A 547 17.07 0.15 -7.74
CA PRO A 547 15.91 -0.51 -7.16
C PRO A 547 14.61 -0.03 -7.79
N VAL A 548 13.65 -0.96 -7.92
CA VAL A 548 12.30 -0.68 -8.42
C VAL A 548 11.29 -0.86 -7.29
N ASN A 549 10.45 0.16 -7.09
CA ASN A 549 9.38 0.14 -6.09
C ASN A 549 8.14 -0.61 -6.60
N ASN A 550 7.25 -1.01 -5.68
CA ASN A 550 5.95 -1.61 -5.98
C ASN A 550 6.02 -2.92 -6.77
N VAL A 551 7.02 -3.75 -6.48
CA VAL A 551 7.21 -5.08 -7.10
C VAL A 551 6.66 -6.23 -6.25
N GLY A 552 6.20 -5.94 -5.03
CA GLY A 552 5.58 -6.93 -4.15
C GLY A 552 4.11 -7.19 -4.49
N GLY A 553 3.70 -8.45 -4.45
CA GLY A 553 2.30 -8.84 -4.64
C GLY A 553 2.11 -10.33 -4.89
N TYR A 554 0.86 -10.73 -5.04
CA TYR A 554 0.50 -12.08 -5.43
C TYR A 554 0.33 -12.18 -6.95
N LEU A 555 -0.04 -13.37 -7.45
CA LEU A 555 -0.25 -13.59 -8.88
C LEU A 555 -1.14 -12.53 -9.57
N PRO A 556 -2.28 -12.07 -9.00
CA PRO A 556 -3.10 -11.02 -9.61
C PRO A 556 -2.38 -9.68 -9.82
N ASN A 557 -1.30 -9.40 -9.08
CA ASN A 557 -0.52 -8.18 -9.23
C ASN A 557 0.51 -8.26 -10.37
N SER A 558 0.86 -9.47 -10.83
CA SER A 558 1.93 -9.70 -11.82
C SER A 558 1.75 -8.91 -13.13
N PRO A 559 0.54 -8.79 -13.72
CA PRO A 559 0.35 -8.00 -14.94
C PRO A 559 0.72 -6.51 -14.77
N ASP A 560 0.41 -5.92 -13.62
CA ASP A 560 0.70 -4.51 -13.34
C ASP A 560 2.20 -4.30 -13.08
N ILE A 561 2.80 -5.20 -12.30
CA ILE A 561 4.25 -5.21 -12.06
C ILE A 561 5.01 -5.35 -13.39
N TYR A 562 4.59 -6.28 -14.25
CA TYR A 562 5.16 -6.47 -15.58
C TYR A 562 5.08 -5.20 -16.44
N ARG A 563 3.91 -4.55 -16.51
CA ARG A 563 3.75 -3.29 -17.27
C ARG A 563 4.66 -2.18 -16.72
N GLY A 564 4.79 -2.08 -15.40
CA GLY A 564 5.71 -1.15 -14.74
C GLY A 564 7.16 -1.40 -15.13
N LEU A 565 7.63 -2.65 -14.97
CA LEU A 565 8.99 -3.04 -15.33
C LEU A 565 9.27 -2.85 -16.82
N LYS A 566 8.34 -3.24 -17.70
CA LYS A 566 8.44 -3.05 -19.14
C LYS A 566 8.65 -1.57 -19.50
N THR A 567 7.90 -0.67 -18.86
CA THR A 567 8.03 0.77 -19.09
C THR A 567 9.42 1.27 -18.72
N LEU A 568 9.95 0.86 -17.57
CA LEU A 568 11.30 1.22 -17.11
C LEU A 568 12.39 0.61 -18.00
N ILE A 569 12.23 -0.65 -18.43
CA ILE A 569 13.16 -1.34 -19.32
C ILE A 569 13.24 -0.62 -20.67
N LYS A 570 12.10 -0.25 -21.26
CA LYS A 570 12.06 0.47 -22.55
C LYS A 570 12.88 1.77 -22.49
N GLN A 571 12.74 2.54 -21.42
CA GLN A 571 13.52 3.76 -21.21
C GLN A 571 15.03 3.50 -21.17
N GLN A 572 15.46 2.37 -20.62
CA GLN A 572 16.87 2.01 -20.53
C GLN A 572 17.45 1.43 -21.83
N LEU A 573 16.64 0.72 -22.62
CA LEU A 573 17.06 0.14 -23.90
C LEU A 573 17.39 1.20 -24.96
N ASP A 574 16.78 2.39 -24.88
CA ASP A 574 17.07 3.51 -25.78
C ASP A 574 18.42 4.19 -25.49
N SER A 575 19.08 3.82 -24.38
CA SER A 575 20.38 4.37 -23.99
C SER A 575 21.55 3.67 -24.68
N LYS A 576 22.65 4.41 -24.89
CA LYS A 576 23.90 3.86 -25.42
C LYS A 576 24.85 3.45 -24.29
N ALA A 577 25.64 2.41 -24.55
CA ALA A 577 26.74 1.95 -23.72
C ALA A 577 28.06 2.03 -24.51
N ASN A 578 29.09 2.58 -23.87
CA ASN A 578 30.43 2.75 -24.43
C ASN A 578 31.34 1.53 -24.19
N ILE A 579 30.87 0.59 -23.37
CA ILE A 579 31.60 -0.61 -22.94
C ILE A 579 30.88 -1.83 -23.50
N GLN A 580 31.65 -2.83 -23.91
CA GLN A 580 31.12 -4.13 -24.32
C GLN A 580 31.73 -5.25 -23.48
N VAL A 581 30.86 -6.13 -22.98
CA VAL A 581 31.25 -7.36 -22.27
C VAL A 581 31.09 -8.53 -23.22
N GLY A 582 32.19 -9.25 -23.46
CA GLY A 582 32.20 -10.51 -24.21
C GLY A 582 32.38 -11.68 -23.26
N VAL A 583 31.53 -12.71 -23.39
CA VAL A 583 31.62 -13.94 -22.61
C VAL A 583 31.68 -15.13 -23.55
N ASN A 584 32.61 -16.05 -23.31
CA ASN A 584 32.70 -17.34 -23.96
C ASN A 584 32.75 -18.43 -22.88
N ALA A 585 31.82 -19.37 -22.95
CA ALA A 585 31.70 -20.46 -22.00
C ALA A 585 31.45 -21.78 -22.74
N ARG A 586 32.14 -22.84 -22.33
CA ARG A 586 31.91 -24.20 -22.85
C ARG A 586 32.19 -25.25 -21.79
N VAL A 587 31.45 -26.35 -21.81
CA VAL A 587 31.75 -27.51 -20.97
C VAL A 587 32.64 -28.46 -21.75
N VAL A 588 33.79 -28.83 -21.16
CA VAL A 588 34.73 -29.83 -21.69
C VAL A 588 35.02 -30.81 -20.57
N ASP A 589 34.76 -32.10 -20.80
CA ASP A 589 35.01 -33.19 -19.84
C ASP A 589 34.46 -32.90 -18.43
N GLY A 590 33.22 -32.41 -18.36
CA GLY A 590 32.54 -32.08 -17.08
C GLY A 590 33.02 -30.79 -16.39
N THR A 591 33.93 -30.04 -17.02
CA THR A 591 34.46 -28.76 -16.50
C THR A 591 33.98 -27.60 -17.35
N LEU A 592 33.38 -26.58 -16.72
CA LEU A 592 33.02 -25.33 -17.36
C LEU A 592 34.28 -24.49 -17.57
N GLN A 593 34.65 -24.25 -18.82
CA GLN A 593 35.70 -23.33 -19.24
C GLN A 593 35.06 -21.99 -19.58
N LEU A 594 35.36 -20.96 -18.79
CA LEU A 594 34.76 -19.63 -18.87
C LEU A 594 35.84 -18.58 -19.12
N VAL A 595 35.60 -17.71 -20.10
CA VAL A 595 36.39 -16.51 -20.36
C VAL A 595 35.44 -15.33 -20.54
N ALA A 596 35.60 -14.27 -19.76
CA ALA A 596 34.91 -13.02 -19.98
C ALA A 596 35.91 -11.86 -20.08
N ASN A 597 35.67 -10.93 -21.01
CA ASN A 597 36.53 -9.79 -21.27
C ASN A 597 35.69 -8.53 -21.48
N VAL A 598 36.20 -7.39 -21.05
CA VAL A 598 35.59 -6.08 -21.24
C VAL A 598 36.41 -5.27 -22.23
N THR A 599 35.74 -4.60 -23.16
CA THR A 599 36.33 -3.69 -24.15
C THR A 599 35.72 -2.30 -24.04
N GLY A 600 36.47 -1.25 -24.41
CA GLY A 600 36.04 0.15 -24.28
C GLY A 600 36.30 0.80 -22.91
N LEU A 601 37.11 0.17 -22.04
CA LEU A 601 37.47 0.74 -20.73
C LEU A 601 38.23 2.07 -20.85
N ASP A 602 39.03 2.22 -21.91
CA ASP A 602 39.78 3.43 -22.23
C ASP A 602 38.86 4.65 -22.42
N GLN A 603 37.62 4.43 -22.85
CA GLN A 603 36.62 5.48 -23.03
C GLN A 603 36.08 6.05 -21.71
N LEU A 604 36.38 5.41 -20.57
CA LEU A 604 35.97 5.85 -19.24
C LEU A 604 37.00 6.74 -18.53
N GLY A 605 38.22 6.85 -19.05
CA GLY A 605 39.29 7.60 -18.37
C GLY A 605 39.53 7.10 -16.94
N ASP A 606 39.55 8.02 -15.98
CA ASP A 606 39.84 7.72 -14.57
C ASP A 606 38.78 6.84 -13.89
N GLU A 607 37.53 6.82 -14.40
CA GLU A 607 36.46 5.98 -13.85
C GLU A 607 36.70 4.49 -14.12
N ALA A 608 37.57 4.14 -15.07
CA ALA A 608 37.87 2.76 -15.42
C ALA A 608 38.31 1.93 -14.19
N LYS A 609 39.02 2.54 -13.23
CA LYS A 609 39.52 1.88 -12.00
C LYS A 609 38.41 1.48 -11.01
N ASP A 610 37.25 2.14 -11.11
CA ASP A 610 36.11 1.94 -10.22
C ASP A 610 35.14 0.88 -10.77
N VAL A 611 35.32 0.47 -12.03
CA VAL A 611 34.53 -0.59 -12.67
C VAL A 611 34.86 -1.95 -12.06
N ARG A 612 33.86 -2.83 -11.97
CA ARG A 612 34.02 -4.23 -11.56
C ARG A 612 33.34 -5.16 -12.55
N LEU A 613 34.02 -6.25 -12.93
CA LEU A 613 33.44 -7.32 -13.74
C LEU A 613 32.83 -8.38 -12.82
N ARG A 614 31.52 -8.59 -12.94
CA ARG A 614 30.78 -9.65 -12.26
C ARG A 614 30.36 -10.69 -13.27
N VAL A 615 30.66 -11.96 -12.97
CA VAL A 615 30.24 -13.08 -13.81
C VAL A 615 29.43 -14.05 -12.98
N VAL A 616 28.28 -14.44 -13.51
CA VAL A 616 27.30 -15.25 -12.80
C VAL A 616 27.06 -16.54 -13.57
N ILE A 617 27.03 -17.66 -12.84
CA ILE A 617 26.53 -18.93 -13.33
C ILE A 617 25.10 -19.06 -12.82
N ALA A 618 24.17 -19.18 -13.76
CA ALA A 618 22.76 -19.39 -13.48
C ALA A 618 22.29 -20.71 -14.10
N GLU A 619 21.36 -21.37 -13.43
CA GLU A 619 20.64 -22.53 -13.93
C GLU A 619 19.40 -22.05 -14.70
N ASP A 620 19.23 -22.51 -15.93
CA ASP A 620 18.18 -22.00 -16.83
C ASP A 620 16.77 -22.22 -16.25
N GLU A 621 16.50 -23.40 -15.68
CA GLU A 621 15.19 -23.76 -15.10
C GLU A 621 15.34 -24.85 -14.04
N VAL A 622 14.58 -24.71 -12.94
CA VAL A 622 14.40 -25.75 -11.93
C VAL A 622 12.92 -25.98 -11.66
N HIS A 623 12.47 -27.22 -11.83
CA HIS A 623 11.14 -27.64 -11.42
C HIS A 623 11.12 -27.93 -9.92
N PHE A 624 10.45 -27.04 -9.18
CA PHE A 624 10.31 -27.13 -7.74
C PHE A 624 8.99 -26.47 -7.35
N LEU A 625 8.06 -27.26 -6.82
CA LEU A 625 6.81 -26.73 -6.26
C LEU A 625 7.12 -26.05 -4.93
N ALA A 626 7.32 -24.74 -4.98
CA ALA A 626 7.58 -23.90 -3.83
C ALA A 626 6.32 -23.73 -2.95
N ARG A 627 6.51 -23.36 -1.68
CA ARG A 627 5.41 -23.17 -0.72
C ARG A 627 4.48 -22.01 -1.10
N ASN A 628 5.01 -21.00 -1.80
CA ASN A 628 4.21 -19.92 -2.38
C ASN A 628 3.49 -20.32 -3.69
N GLY A 629 3.64 -21.58 -4.15
CA GLY A 629 2.94 -22.14 -5.31
C GLY A 629 3.59 -21.87 -6.66
N VAL A 630 4.75 -21.20 -6.71
CA VAL A 630 5.59 -21.17 -7.91
C VAL A 630 6.09 -22.59 -8.21
N ARG A 631 6.03 -23.01 -9.47
CA ARG A 631 6.36 -24.39 -9.90
C ARG A 631 7.64 -24.48 -10.72
N SER A 632 7.96 -23.41 -11.43
CA SER A 632 9.18 -23.30 -12.21
C SER A 632 9.95 -22.06 -11.78
N HIS A 633 11.26 -22.20 -11.69
CA HIS A 633 12.17 -21.17 -11.25
C HIS A 633 13.27 -21.03 -12.31
N GLU A 634 13.23 -19.94 -13.07
CA GLU A 634 14.15 -19.71 -14.18
C GLU A 634 15.34 -18.84 -13.79
N MET A 635 16.48 -19.04 -14.47
CA MET A 635 17.69 -18.21 -14.32
C MET A 635 18.15 -18.06 -12.86
N ILE A 636 18.13 -19.16 -12.10
CA ILE A 636 18.50 -19.18 -10.68
C ILE A 636 20.02 -19.06 -10.57
N VAL A 637 20.50 -18.05 -9.85
CA VAL A 637 21.92 -17.87 -9.63
C VAL A 637 22.46 -18.94 -8.72
N ARG A 638 23.46 -19.68 -9.21
CA ARG A 638 24.15 -20.76 -8.49
C ARG A 638 25.53 -20.35 -7.99
N GLN A 639 26.19 -19.44 -8.69
CA GLN A 639 27.52 -18.95 -8.29
C GLN A 639 27.83 -17.58 -8.90
N MET A 640 28.53 -16.72 -8.15
CA MET A 640 29.16 -15.50 -8.62
C MET A 640 30.67 -15.70 -8.70
N VAL A 641 31.19 -15.85 -9.92
CA VAL A 641 32.61 -16.11 -10.17
C VAL A 641 33.42 -14.85 -9.85
N GLY A 642 34.30 -14.96 -8.84
CA GLY A 642 35.02 -13.81 -8.28
C GLY A 642 34.28 -13.11 -7.12
N GLY A 643 33.17 -13.69 -6.66
CA GLY A 643 32.36 -13.18 -5.55
C GLY A 643 31.47 -12.00 -5.92
N PRO A 644 30.60 -11.56 -4.98
CA PRO A 644 29.61 -10.51 -5.21
C PRO A 644 30.24 -9.12 -5.44
N GLY A 645 31.44 -8.89 -4.92
CA GLY A 645 32.23 -7.67 -5.15
C GLY A 645 32.68 -7.50 -6.60
N GLY A 646 32.84 -8.59 -7.34
CA GLY A 646 33.37 -8.60 -8.70
C GLY A 646 34.90 -8.46 -8.76
N VAL A 647 35.44 -8.66 -9.95
CA VAL A 647 36.87 -8.53 -10.26
C VAL A 647 37.20 -7.10 -10.65
N GLU A 648 38.33 -6.57 -10.18
CA GLU A 648 38.82 -5.24 -10.53
C GLU A 648 39.72 -5.26 -11.77
N PRO A 649 39.91 -4.11 -12.45
CA PRO A 649 40.81 -4.04 -13.60
C PRO A 649 42.26 -4.19 -13.16
N GLU A 650 43.04 -4.92 -13.95
CA GLU A 650 44.48 -5.12 -13.77
C GLU A 650 45.19 -4.71 -15.07
N ASP A 651 46.22 -3.86 -14.96
CA ASP A 651 47.00 -3.35 -16.11
C ASP A 651 46.15 -2.77 -17.25
N GLY A 652 45.09 -2.03 -16.90
CA GLY A 652 44.17 -1.42 -17.88
C GLY A 652 43.27 -2.41 -18.61
N LYS A 653 43.24 -3.67 -18.17
CA LYS A 653 42.37 -4.73 -18.70
C LYS A 653 41.42 -5.21 -17.62
N LEU A 654 40.22 -5.59 -18.03
CA LEU A 654 39.25 -6.22 -17.14
C LEU A 654 38.77 -7.52 -17.78
N SER A 655 39.23 -8.63 -17.21
CA SER A 655 38.95 -9.97 -17.73
C SER A 655 38.96 -11.01 -16.62
N ILE A 656 38.30 -12.13 -16.86
CA ILE A 656 38.34 -13.30 -15.99
C ILE A 656 38.41 -14.57 -16.84
N LYS A 657 39.27 -15.51 -16.42
CA LYS A 657 39.37 -16.85 -16.99
C LYS A 657 39.32 -17.87 -15.87
N LYS A 658 38.36 -18.80 -15.93
CA LYS A 658 38.16 -19.84 -14.91
C LYS A 658 37.82 -21.18 -15.53
N SER A 659 38.22 -22.24 -14.83
CA SER A 659 37.84 -23.63 -15.09
C SER A 659 37.13 -24.14 -13.84
N ILE A 660 35.87 -24.53 -13.96
CA ILE A 660 35.01 -24.85 -12.82
C ILE A 660 34.47 -26.27 -13.01
N PRO A 661 34.89 -27.25 -12.19
CA PRO A 661 34.32 -28.60 -12.23
C PRO A 661 32.84 -28.56 -11.86
N LEU A 662 31.96 -29.03 -12.74
CA LEU A 662 30.52 -28.94 -12.52
C LEU A 662 30.05 -29.86 -11.38
N ALA A 663 30.75 -30.97 -11.13
CA ALA A 663 30.46 -31.86 -10.02
C ALA A 663 30.67 -31.18 -8.66
N GLU A 664 31.76 -30.40 -8.53
CA GLU A 664 32.06 -29.64 -7.32
C GLU A 664 31.03 -28.53 -7.10
N LEU A 665 30.71 -27.77 -8.16
CA LEU A 665 29.64 -26.76 -8.11
C LEU A 665 28.33 -27.37 -7.61
N LYS A 666 27.90 -28.48 -8.21
CA LYS A 666 26.67 -29.18 -7.80
C LYS A 666 26.70 -29.68 -6.36
N SER A 667 27.86 -30.09 -5.85
CA SER A 667 28.00 -30.55 -4.46
C SER A 667 28.03 -29.42 -3.43
N SER A 668 28.27 -28.18 -3.89
CA SER A 668 28.32 -26.98 -3.04
C SER A 668 26.98 -26.25 -2.92
N LEU A 669 26.04 -26.59 -3.81
CA LEU A 669 24.63 -26.16 -3.79
C LEU A 669 23.83 -27.09 -2.89
#